data_AF-A0A7S4RGR6-F1
#
_entry.id   AF-A0A7S4RGR6-F1
#
_cell.length_a   1.000
_cell.length_b   1.000
_cell.length_c   1.000
_cell.angle_alpha   90.00
_cell.angle_beta   90.00
_cell.angle_gamma   90.00
#
_symmetry.space_group_name_H-M   'P 1'
#
loop_
_entity.id
_entity.type
_entity.pdbx_description
1 polymer ?
#
loop_
_entity_poly.entity_id
_entity_poly.type
_entity_poly.pdbx_seq_one_letter_code
_entity_poly.pdbx_strand_id
1 'polypeptide(L)'
;GTLVLRKTLCSNKSFAKVSKMKKRLPMYLLFSLSTLLHFSIAVASHAEPLSETTQRRADPSFVPYGFQSGAPVTATYENDDSYAGSIAIDHENGLLYLTGGTYSRYFDKAQTDSLDGNSHLDTSDCFVSVLKLPDLVSDPSRRKASSETVPDPSTQPQLIFAQRFGTESNREVCSAVQYLPVLRPDGSSQQKVVSIGHTEGSDGFFTSLRRAGSDISTVYGFVMDFDLSINDNEQLESTPIETQSTLNGGMLFHENKVQYPVAFVSTPPRDGAAEMQVMYVLTMESDLGDVNPDFATKMGDKADSHVHPDLTAGGGGGLQEFGKNFDMTIRKLSWKGDDILKNEAATSEGVKRMMKEEWSRTYSPEGDEDVFASSLLYIASNSTEEDMLIIAGSTRGVGEEFGSSAISNSMDGFVTKLSLPSAGSAPASIGTSSARVTGSSEKDIYVTAICANPTNNVQEFFISGRTIEANDIFHAFISKISLDGLEPIWTKKLGAVRNSDHVLGIGCAVTPDGKDVYLAGTVKNNAVIDLSDEKVEPIKWSSGGDDIFVAKFDVDDGNLSYAKQMGSRADETLARGGNGGGIVTDSGGNAILMGTTRGDFMRSKAGNNANDESFADIFLISVSRETGEFRESMDGAGNTPHGAVWNESIDRGVFLLVITLLSFMGSIIYFTKDQFGRIIHSKYWRDKEEAEVSQYLDDFGDIEVEIRHSATGGFHGMYDFPDYDGAPPDEVTVSFCPTDPRFNASIVRDSLFLEDDSDIVYTSRNNGEDNDNDSDSADAISHLTENDAHVNKHSDGQKQLRRMSTGHYGVADNDESSWQEQHTLDDE
;
A
#
# COMPACT_ATOMS: atom_id res chain seq x y z
N GLY A 1 52.97 -0.55 -0.84
CA GLY A 1 54.23 0.22 -0.86
C GLY A 1 54.62 0.54 0.56
N THR A 2 55.85 0.20 0.97
CA THR A 2 56.24 0.18 2.40
C THR A 2 57.02 1.45 2.76
N LEU A 3 56.50 2.29 3.66
CA LEU A 3 57.18 3.51 4.08
C LEU A 3 57.75 3.38 5.49
N VAL A 4 59.09 3.34 5.57
CA VAL A 4 59.85 3.22 6.82
C VAL A 4 60.23 4.61 7.32
N LEU A 5 59.83 4.97 8.54
CA LEU A 5 60.28 6.18 9.22
C LEU A 5 61.27 5.86 10.35
N ARG A 6 62.53 6.23 10.14
CA ARG A 6 63.61 6.15 11.14
C ARG A 6 63.48 7.26 12.19
N LYS A 7 63.62 6.89 13.47
CA LYS A 7 63.97 7.83 14.55
C LYS A 7 65.40 8.36 14.35
N THR A 8 65.61 9.64 14.65
CA THR A 8 66.94 10.19 14.96
C THR A 8 66.85 11.08 16.20
N LEU A 9 67.80 10.92 17.12
CA LEU A 9 67.89 11.64 18.40
C LEU A 9 68.88 12.82 18.31
N CYS A 10 68.52 13.97 18.87
CA CYS A 10 69.41 14.98 19.47
C CYS A 10 68.57 15.73 20.53
N SER A 11 68.75 15.50 21.82
CA SER A 11 69.85 16.00 22.66
C SER A 11 70.02 17.51 22.63
N ASN A 12 69.44 18.20 23.61
CA ASN A 12 70.21 19.21 24.34
C ASN A 12 69.73 19.40 25.79
N LYS A 13 70.66 19.74 26.68
CA LYS A 13 70.41 19.96 28.12
C LYS A 13 70.37 21.46 28.41
N SER A 14 69.44 21.89 29.26
CA SER A 14 69.69 22.99 30.20
C SER A 14 68.84 22.81 31.46
N PHE A 15 69.50 22.84 32.62
CA PHE A 15 68.88 22.63 33.93
C PHE A 15 68.77 23.98 34.64
N ALA A 16 67.58 24.35 35.10
CA ALA A 16 67.37 25.39 36.10
C ALA A 16 66.39 24.90 37.16
N LYS A 17 66.47 25.46 38.37
CA LYS A 17 66.03 24.85 39.65
C LYS A 17 64.84 25.62 40.23
N VAL A 18 64.30 25.15 41.38
CA VAL A 18 63.28 25.82 42.25
C VAL A 18 61.81 25.50 41.83
N SER A 19 60.87 25.05 42.67
CA SER A 19 60.90 24.61 44.09
C SER A 19 59.87 23.48 44.39
N LYS A 20 59.73 23.12 45.68
CA LYS A 20 58.92 21.99 46.18
C LYS A 20 57.41 22.32 46.25
N MET A 21 56.57 21.48 45.63
CA MET A 21 55.31 21.02 46.24
C MET A 21 54.98 19.59 45.76
N LYS A 22 55.31 18.57 46.57
CA LYS A 22 54.83 17.19 46.34
C LYS A 22 53.43 17.03 46.94
N LYS A 23 52.38 17.33 46.18
CA LYS A 23 51.09 16.63 46.35
C LYS A 23 51.17 15.37 45.50
N ARG A 24 51.10 14.19 46.13
CA ARG A 24 50.99 12.92 45.41
C ARG A 24 49.60 12.87 44.77
N LEU A 25 49.50 13.00 43.45
CA LEU A 25 48.32 12.49 42.75
C LEU A 25 48.26 10.96 43.01
N PRO A 26 47.08 10.40 43.34
CA PRO A 26 46.96 8.95 43.50
C PRO A 26 47.23 8.25 42.17
N MET A 27 48.13 7.27 42.19
CA MET A 27 48.60 6.53 41.01
C MET A 27 47.45 5.86 40.23
N TYR A 28 46.35 5.54 40.91
CA TYR A 28 45.10 5.02 40.35
C TYR A 28 44.48 5.92 39.26
N LEU A 29 44.61 7.25 39.38
CA LEU A 29 44.01 8.20 38.43
C LEU A 29 44.76 8.25 37.09
N LEU A 30 46.05 7.91 37.09
CA LEU A 30 46.84 7.71 35.87
C LEU A 30 46.56 6.34 35.25
N PHE A 31 46.29 5.32 36.07
CA PHE A 31 45.89 4.00 35.58
C PHE A 31 44.51 4.00 34.92
N SER A 32 43.51 4.69 35.49
CA SER A 32 42.17 4.75 34.88
C SER A 32 42.12 5.54 33.57
N LEU A 33 42.88 6.65 33.46
CA LEU A 33 43.04 7.34 32.17
C LEU A 33 43.72 6.44 31.13
N SER A 34 44.70 5.63 31.54
CA SER A 34 45.38 4.70 30.64
C SER A 34 44.45 3.61 30.12
N THR A 35 43.61 3.01 30.98
CA THR A 35 42.66 1.98 30.54
C THR A 35 41.53 2.55 29.69
N LEU A 36 40.99 3.73 30.01
CA LEU A 36 40.01 4.43 29.14
C LEU A 36 40.58 4.70 27.75
N LEU A 37 41.82 5.21 27.65
CA LEU A 37 42.45 5.48 26.36
C LEU A 37 42.68 4.21 25.53
N HIS A 38 43.05 3.09 26.17
CA HIS A 38 43.19 1.81 25.48
C HIS A 38 41.84 1.21 25.06
N PHE A 39 40.78 1.41 25.84
CA PHE A 39 39.44 0.91 25.50
C PHE A 39 38.85 1.65 24.28
N SER A 40 39.01 2.97 24.20
CA SER A 40 38.61 3.76 23.03
C SER A 40 39.39 3.36 21.76
N ILE A 41 40.69 3.04 21.87
CA ILE A 41 41.50 2.56 20.74
C ILE A 41 41.10 1.14 20.33
N ALA A 42 40.78 0.26 21.29
CA ALA A 42 40.34 -1.10 21.02
C ALA A 42 39.01 -1.12 20.23
N VAL A 43 38.01 -0.34 20.66
CA VAL A 43 36.71 -0.22 19.97
C VAL A 43 36.87 0.34 18.55
N ALA A 44 37.77 1.30 18.34
CA ALA A 44 38.09 1.82 17.00
C ALA A 44 38.85 0.81 16.10
N SER A 45 39.37 -0.29 16.67
CA SER A 45 40.18 -1.30 15.96
C SER A 45 39.48 -2.65 15.75
N HIS A 46 38.23 -2.79 16.20
CA HIS A 46 37.39 -3.99 16.03
C HIS A 46 36.12 -3.71 15.23
N ALA A 47 36.07 -2.59 14.51
CA ALA A 47 35.23 -2.48 13.32
C ALA A 47 35.81 -3.43 12.25
N GLU A 48 35.35 -4.68 12.25
CA GLU A 48 35.58 -5.57 11.12
C GLU A 48 35.06 -4.87 9.85
N PRO A 49 35.75 -4.98 8.70
CA PRO A 49 35.15 -4.58 7.44
C PRO A 49 33.91 -5.45 7.26
N LEU A 50 32.72 -4.83 7.35
CA LEU A 50 31.47 -5.45 6.92
C LEU A 50 31.78 -6.12 5.58
N SER A 51 31.62 -7.44 5.54
CA SER A 51 31.89 -8.22 4.32
C SER A 51 31.17 -7.52 3.18
N GLU A 52 31.86 -7.37 2.05
CA GLU A 52 31.39 -6.68 0.85
C GLU A 52 30.08 -7.31 0.35
N THR A 53 28.96 -6.98 1.01
CA THR A 53 27.61 -7.38 0.65
C THR A 53 27.43 -6.83 -0.74
N THR A 54 27.29 -7.73 -1.72
CA THR A 54 27.31 -7.42 -3.14
C THR A 54 26.37 -6.26 -3.43
N GLN A 55 26.90 -5.04 -3.40
CA GLN A 55 26.14 -3.83 -3.50
C GLN A 55 25.77 -3.77 -4.97
N ARG A 56 24.61 -4.36 -5.33
CA ARG A 56 24.09 -4.38 -6.69
C ARG A 56 24.17 -2.95 -7.16
N ARG A 57 25.11 -2.72 -8.07
CA ARG A 57 25.47 -1.38 -8.47
C ARG A 57 24.29 -0.90 -9.31
N ALA A 58 23.41 -0.12 -8.68
CA ALA A 58 22.22 0.43 -9.30
C ALA A 58 22.58 0.92 -10.70
N ASP A 59 21.78 0.55 -11.70
CA ASP A 59 22.08 0.91 -13.07
C ASP A 59 22.17 2.44 -13.15
N PRO A 60 23.37 3.01 -13.41
CA PRO A 60 23.58 4.45 -13.35
C PRO A 60 22.88 5.19 -14.50
N SER A 61 22.16 4.48 -15.37
CA SER A 61 21.33 5.06 -16.44
C SER A 61 19.90 5.39 -16.02
N PHE A 62 19.34 4.76 -14.97
CA PHE A 62 17.97 5.08 -14.55
C PHE A 62 17.93 6.43 -13.81
N VAL A 63 17.02 7.30 -14.23
CA VAL A 63 16.73 8.58 -13.56
C VAL A 63 15.22 8.60 -13.29
N PRO A 64 14.79 8.57 -12.03
CA PRO A 64 13.38 8.63 -11.71
C PRO A 64 12.73 9.91 -12.23
N TYR A 65 11.57 9.77 -12.84
CA TYR A 65 10.74 10.86 -13.34
C TYR A 65 9.34 10.82 -12.74
N GLY A 66 8.62 11.93 -12.92
CA GLY A 66 7.25 12.09 -12.44
C GLY A 66 6.57 13.30 -13.08
N PHE A 67 5.25 13.26 -13.10
CA PHE A 67 4.33 14.21 -13.72
C PHE A 67 3.10 14.39 -12.82
N GLN A 68 2.48 15.56 -12.84
CA GLN A 68 1.18 15.81 -12.21
C GLN A 68 0.40 16.81 -13.06
N SER A 69 -0.90 16.56 -13.24
CA SER A 69 -1.81 17.40 -14.02
C SER A 69 -2.06 18.76 -13.35
N GLY A 70 -2.86 19.59 -14.02
CA GLY A 70 -3.37 20.86 -13.51
C GLY A 70 -2.47 22.06 -13.82
N ALA A 71 -3.07 23.25 -13.81
CA ALA A 71 -2.41 24.47 -14.21
C ALA A 71 -1.46 25.02 -13.11
N PRO A 72 -0.39 25.76 -13.48
CA PRO A 72 0.32 26.58 -12.51
C PRO A 72 -0.61 27.68 -11.96
N VAL A 73 -0.62 27.77 -10.63
CA VAL A 73 -1.29 28.65 -9.63
C VAL A 73 -1.86 30.02 -10.07
N THR A 74 -1.40 30.61 -11.18
CA THR A 74 -1.71 32.00 -11.56
C THR A 74 -3.14 32.26 -12.06
N ALA A 75 -4.02 31.25 -12.08
CA ALA A 75 -5.38 31.37 -12.60
C ALA A 75 -6.44 30.98 -11.55
N THR A 76 -7.54 31.73 -11.53
CA THR A 76 -8.64 31.60 -10.57
C THR A 76 -9.64 30.52 -11.00
N TYR A 77 -9.17 29.29 -11.25
CA TYR A 77 -10.04 28.17 -11.58
C TYR A 77 -10.60 27.56 -10.29
N GLU A 78 -11.94 27.58 -10.14
CA GLU A 78 -12.62 27.15 -8.92
C GLU A 78 -12.89 25.62 -8.89
N ASN A 79 -12.90 24.95 -10.05
CA ASN A 79 -13.04 23.49 -10.18
C ASN A 79 -11.94 22.94 -11.12
N ASP A 80 -10.98 22.18 -10.58
CA ASP A 80 -9.86 21.56 -11.34
C ASP A 80 -9.67 20.06 -11.03
N ASP A 81 -10.69 19.42 -10.44
CA ASP A 81 -10.66 17.98 -10.08
C ASP A 81 -10.43 17.07 -11.32
N SER A 82 -9.47 16.16 -11.21
CA SER A 82 -9.11 15.17 -12.22
C SER A 82 -8.83 13.81 -11.55
N TYR A 83 -9.50 12.75 -12.02
CA TYR A 83 -9.47 11.42 -11.43
C TYR A 83 -8.86 10.38 -12.38
N ALA A 84 -7.86 9.64 -11.90
CA ALA A 84 -7.14 8.65 -12.68
C ALA A 84 -7.96 7.36 -12.85
N GLY A 85 -8.36 7.05 -14.10
CA GLY A 85 -9.07 5.82 -14.43
C GLY A 85 -8.12 4.66 -14.70
N SER A 86 -7.29 4.77 -15.75
CA SER A 86 -6.41 3.68 -16.22
C SER A 86 -5.23 4.17 -17.05
N ILE A 87 -4.25 3.28 -17.20
CA ILE A 87 -2.93 3.49 -17.81
C ILE A 87 -2.59 2.29 -18.71
N ALA A 88 -2.09 2.56 -19.91
CA ALA A 88 -1.56 1.54 -20.82
C ALA A 88 -0.26 2.02 -21.48
N ILE A 89 0.65 1.10 -21.80
CA ILE A 89 1.96 1.41 -22.37
C ILE A 89 2.17 0.77 -23.74
N ASP A 90 2.77 1.54 -24.64
CA ASP A 90 3.41 1.08 -25.85
C ASP A 90 4.93 1.08 -25.62
N HIS A 91 5.48 -0.12 -25.39
CA HIS A 91 6.91 -0.32 -25.12
C HIS A 91 7.80 -0.02 -26.33
N GLU A 92 7.27 -0.11 -27.57
CA GLU A 92 8.06 0.09 -28.78
C GLU A 92 8.33 1.58 -29.01
N ASN A 93 7.30 2.41 -28.86
CA ASN A 93 7.39 3.85 -29.08
C ASN A 93 7.69 4.65 -27.78
N GLY A 94 7.68 3.99 -26.61
CA GLY A 94 7.86 4.65 -25.32
C GLY A 94 6.73 5.62 -25.00
N LEU A 95 5.50 5.24 -25.35
CA LEU A 95 4.30 6.06 -25.19
C LEU A 95 3.41 5.48 -24.12
N LEU A 96 2.71 6.37 -23.43
CA LEU A 96 1.87 6.01 -22.31
C LEU A 96 0.51 6.69 -22.43
N TYR A 97 -0.53 5.88 -22.55
CA TYR A 97 -1.91 6.27 -22.74
C TYR A 97 -2.58 6.32 -21.37
N LEU A 98 -3.20 7.45 -21.04
CA LEU A 98 -3.89 7.69 -19.78
C LEU A 98 -5.35 8.06 -20.03
N THR A 99 -6.24 7.59 -19.16
CA THR A 99 -7.67 7.97 -19.19
C THR A 99 -8.26 8.10 -17.79
N GLY A 100 -9.46 8.68 -17.70
CA GLY A 100 -10.16 8.92 -16.45
C GLY A 100 -11.35 9.87 -16.61
N GLY A 101 -11.72 10.54 -15.52
CA GLY A 101 -12.72 11.61 -15.49
C GLY A 101 -12.08 12.95 -15.08
N THR A 102 -12.58 14.06 -15.61
CA THR A 102 -12.05 15.41 -15.32
C THR A 102 -13.16 16.46 -15.29
N TYR A 103 -13.08 17.32 -14.29
CA TYR A 103 -13.80 18.58 -14.16
C TYR A 103 -12.91 19.77 -14.57
N SER A 104 -11.58 19.55 -14.65
CA SER A 104 -10.60 20.53 -15.12
C SER A 104 -10.64 20.76 -16.64
N ARG A 105 -10.20 21.95 -17.05
CA ARG A 105 -9.83 22.30 -18.43
C ARG A 105 -8.43 21.84 -18.85
N TYR A 106 -7.64 21.23 -17.96
CA TYR A 106 -6.28 20.79 -18.26
C TYR A 106 -6.19 19.88 -19.50
N PHE A 107 -7.27 19.15 -19.81
CA PHE A 107 -7.37 18.23 -20.94
C PHE A 107 -8.11 18.80 -22.18
N ASP A 108 -8.41 20.10 -22.24
CA ASP A 108 -9.22 20.75 -23.30
C ASP A 108 -8.49 20.96 -24.64
N LYS A 109 -7.46 20.13 -24.90
CA LYS A 109 -6.44 20.20 -25.96
C LYS A 109 -5.35 21.25 -25.74
N ALA A 110 -4.11 20.78 -25.84
CA ALA A 110 -2.90 21.60 -25.88
C ALA A 110 -2.72 22.41 -27.19
N GLN A 111 -3.80 22.77 -27.92
CA GLN A 111 -3.69 23.31 -29.28
C GLN A 111 -4.56 24.53 -29.69
N THR A 112 -5.63 24.97 -29.00
CA THR A 112 -6.38 26.18 -29.41
C THR A 112 -7.15 26.95 -28.32
N ASP A 113 -6.94 28.28 -28.26
CA ASP A 113 -7.47 29.23 -27.27
C ASP A 113 -8.96 29.66 -27.42
N SER A 114 -9.91 28.75 -27.68
CA SER A 114 -11.26 29.16 -28.14
C SER A 114 -12.46 28.37 -27.58
N LEU A 115 -12.63 28.34 -26.25
CA LEU A 115 -13.87 27.89 -25.59
C LEU A 115 -14.31 28.88 -24.49
N ASP A 116 -15.12 29.87 -24.86
CA ASP A 116 -15.68 30.92 -23.97
C ASP A 116 -16.86 30.43 -23.09
N GLY A 117 -16.90 29.14 -22.72
CA GLY A 117 -18.01 28.51 -21.97
C GLY A 117 -17.56 27.80 -20.70
N ASN A 118 -18.02 28.27 -19.52
CA ASN A 118 -17.71 27.67 -18.21
C ASN A 118 -18.65 26.52 -17.79
N SER A 119 -19.70 26.25 -18.56
CA SER A 119 -20.78 25.28 -18.25
C SER A 119 -20.33 23.85 -17.99
N HIS A 120 -19.23 23.41 -18.60
CA HIS A 120 -18.71 22.04 -18.48
C HIS A 120 -17.95 21.73 -17.18
N LEU A 121 -17.71 22.71 -16.29
CA LEU A 121 -16.88 22.49 -15.09
C LEU A 121 -17.67 21.95 -13.88
N ASP A 122 -19.00 21.84 -14.01
CA ASP A 122 -19.89 21.27 -12.99
C ASP A 122 -20.18 19.77 -13.25
N THR A 123 -19.83 19.27 -14.44
CA THR A 123 -19.96 17.86 -14.87
C THR A 123 -18.59 17.22 -15.05
N SER A 124 -18.52 15.89 -14.86
CA SER A 124 -17.30 15.15 -15.23
C SER A 124 -17.35 14.85 -16.70
N ASP A 125 -16.26 15.10 -17.42
CA ASP A 125 -16.06 14.61 -18.78
C ASP A 125 -14.99 13.50 -18.77
N CYS A 126 -15.06 12.55 -19.71
CA CYS A 126 -13.97 11.62 -19.95
C CYS A 126 -12.78 12.37 -20.57
N PHE A 127 -11.55 11.97 -20.27
CA PHE A 127 -10.38 12.38 -21.05
C PHE A 127 -9.57 11.20 -21.56
N VAL A 128 -8.86 11.40 -22.66
CA VAL A 128 -7.76 10.54 -23.13
C VAL A 128 -6.55 11.42 -23.36
N SER A 129 -5.38 10.96 -22.90
CA SER A 129 -4.11 11.66 -23.09
C SER A 129 -2.96 10.70 -23.36
N VAL A 130 -1.89 11.21 -23.97
CA VAL A 130 -0.66 10.46 -24.25
C VAL A 130 0.54 11.24 -23.75
N LEU A 131 1.35 10.57 -22.93
CA LEU A 131 2.67 11.02 -22.52
C LEU A 131 3.74 10.28 -23.34
N LYS A 132 4.70 11.01 -23.91
CA LYS A 132 5.97 10.43 -24.35
C LYS A 132 6.87 10.29 -23.13
N LEU A 133 7.37 9.09 -22.87
CA LEU A 133 8.31 8.81 -21.79
C LEU A 133 9.74 9.24 -22.17
N PRO A 134 10.61 9.57 -21.20
CA PRO A 134 12.03 9.78 -21.44
C PRO A 134 12.69 8.58 -22.13
N ASP A 135 13.46 8.82 -23.20
CA ASP A 135 14.17 7.75 -23.92
C ASP A 135 15.30 7.16 -23.04
N LEU A 136 14.98 6.09 -22.29
CA LEU A 136 15.92 5.35 -21.46
C LEU A 136 17.09 4.72 -22.25
N VAL A 137 16.89 4.50 -23.56
CA VAL A 137 17.84 3.82 -24.46
C VAL A 137 18.86 4.80 -25.10
N SER A 138 18.63 6.12 -25.01
CA SER A 138 19.43 7.12 -25.72
C SER A 138 20.80 7.39 -25.05
N ASP A 139 21.83 6.70 -25.55
CA ASP A 139 23.28 6.89 -25.31
C ASP A 139 23.69 7.66 -24.04
N PRO A 140 24.13 6.97 -22.95
CA PRO A 140 24.59 7.62 -21.73
C PRO A 140 25.82 8.53 -21.92
N SER A 141 26.46 8.54 -23.09
CA SER A 141 27.51 9.51 -23.43
C SER A 141 26.97 10.93 -23.66
N ARG A 142 25.72 11.10 -24.14
CA ARG A 142 25.10 12.42 -24.36
C ARG A 142 24.89 13.20 -23.05
N ARG A 143 24.62 12.52 -21.93
CA ARG A 143 24.30 13.14 -20.62
C ARG A 143 25.45 13.89 -19.92
N LYS A 144 26.67 13.89 -20.45
CA LYS A 144 27.87 14.40 -19.75
C LYS A 144 28.20 15.89 -19.93
N ALA A 145 27.35 16.68 -20.59
CA ALA A 145 27.72 18.04 -21.02
C ALA A 145 26.73 19.19 -20.69
N SER A 146 25.53 18.91 -20.20
CA SER A 146 24.58 19.97 -19.80
C SER A 146 24.87 20.52 -18.39
N SER A 147 24.85 21.84 -18.27
CA SER A 147 25.09 22.57 -17.01
C SER A 147 23.92 22.37 -16.04
N GLU A 148 24.22 22.16 -14.74
CA GLU A 148 23.30 21.78 -13.63
C GLU A 148 22.08 22.69 -13.38
N THR A 149 21.88 23.76 -14.16
CA THR A 149 20.97 24.87 -13.83
C THR A 149 19.57 24.78 -14.44
N VAL A 150 19.32 23.88 -15.40
CA VAL A 150 18.00 23.67 -16.01
C VAL A 150 17.77 22.17 -16.22
N PRO A 151 16.68 21.58 -15.68
CA PRO A 151 16.31 20.20 -16.00
C PRO A 151 16.12 20.04 -17.50
N ASP A 152 16.77 19.05 -18.09
CA ASP A 152 16.65 18.76 -19.52
C ASP A 152 15.22 18.26 -19.81
N PRO A 153 14.44 18.90 -20.70
CA PRO A 153 13.06 18.49 -20.98
C PRO A 153 12.93 17.07 -21.53
N SER A 154 14.01 16.46 -22.04
CA SER A 154 14.03 15.04 -22.42
C SER A 154 14.01 14.07 -21.23
N THR A 155 14.24 14.54 -20.01
CA THR A 155 14.28 13.72 -18.78
C THR A 155 12.93 13.64 -18.04
N GLN A 156 11.88 14.28 -18.57
CA GLN A 156 10.53 14.26 -17.99
C GLN A 156 9.50 13.78 -19.01
N PRO A 157 8.42 13.09 -18.59
CA PRO A 157 7.30 12.77 -19.45
C PRO A 157 6.72 14.02 -20.11
N GLN A 158 6.51 13.95 -21.42
CA GLN A 158 5.96 15.06 -22.20
C GLN A 158 4.53 14.76 -22.61
N LEU A 159 3.59 15.63 -22.24
CA LEU A 159 2.20 15.57 -22.70
C LEU A 159 2.13 15.99 -24.16
N ILE A 160 2.10 14.99 -25.04
CA ILE A 160 2.03 15.20 -26.50
C ILE A 160 0.59 15.28 -26.98
N PHE A 161 -0.34 14.59 -26.31
CA PHE A 161 -1.76 14.60 -26.64
C PHE A 161 -2.63 14.66 -25.38
N ALA A 162 -3.71 15.44 -25.43
CA ALA A 162 -4.78 15.43 -24.45
C ALA A 162 -6.09 15.86 -25.14
N GLN A 163 -7.18 15.16 -24.87
CA GLN A 163 -8.51 15.55 -25.31
C GLN A 163 -9.59 15.10 -24.32
N ARG A 164 -10.52 16.01 -24.04
CA ARG A 164 -11.73 15.80 -23.23
C ARG A 164 -12.95 15.44 -24.11
N PHE A 165 -13.87 14.64 -23.57
CA PHE A 165 -15.07 14.09 -24.20
C PHE A 165 -16.21 14.04 -23.18
N GLY A 166 -17.21 14.91 -23.33
CA GLY A 166 -18.40 14.91 -22.49
C GLY A 166 -19.43 15.96 -22.95
N THR A 167 -20.45 16.19 -22.13
CA THR A 167 -21.56 17.09 -22.40
C THR A 167 -21.87 18.00 -21.21
N GLU A 168 -22.51 19.15 -21.46
CA GLU A 168 -22.83 20.13 -20.39
C GLU A 168 -23.83 19.62 -19.32
N SER A 169 -24.43 18.45 -19.50
CA SER A 169 -25.59 18.00 -18.72
C SER A 169 -25.53 16.60 -18.13
N ASN A 170 -24.48 15.82 -18.43
CA ASN A 170 -24.33 14.44 -17.96
C ASN A 170 -22.93 14.27 -17.38
N ARG A 171 -22.72 13.21 -16.58
CA ARG A 171 -21.38 12.87 -16.08
C ARG A 171 -20.83 11.73 -16.94
N GLU A 172 -19.80 12.01 -17.72
CA GLU A 172 -19.09 11.04 -18.55
C GLU A 172 -17.72 10.73 -17.96
N VAL A 173 -17.35 9.46 -17.82
CA VAL A 173 -16.05 9.06 -17.29
C VAL A 173 -15.50 7.84 -18.01
N CYS A 174 -14.21 7.87 -18.34
CA CYS A 174 -13.50 6.72 -18.88
C CYS A 174 -12.83 5.89 -17.79
N SER A 175 -12.93 4.58 -17.94
CA SER A 175 -12.56 3.59 -16.93
C SER A 175 -11.38 2.72 -17.35
N ALA A 176 -11.20 2.39 -18.63
CA ALA A 176 -9.99 1.71 -19.11
C ALA A 176 -9.57 2.22 -20.49
N VAL A 177 -8.26 2.16 -20.77
CA VAL A 177 -7.65 2.51 -22.07
C VAL A 177 -6.69 1.41 -22.50
N GLN A 178 -6.60 1.16 -23.81
CA GLN A 178 -5.62 0.24 -24.39
C GLN A 178 -5.15 0.78 -25.74
N TYR A 179 -3.85 0.66 -26.00
CA TYR A 179 -3.27 0.85 -27.33
C TYR A 179 -3.35 -0.46 -28.13
N LEU A 180 -3.62 -0.32 -29.43
CA LEU A 180 -3.76 -1.40 -30.38
C LEU A 180 -2.79 -1.18 -31.56
N PRO A 181 -1.77 -2.03 -31.74
CA PRO A 181 -0.90 -1.97 -32.90
C PRO A 181 -1.70 -2.34 -34.16
N VAL A 182 -1.87 -1.39 -35.08
CA VAL A 182 -2.45 -1.65 -36.41
C VAL A 182 -1.38 -1.55 -37.47
N LEU A 183 -0.97 -2.71 -37.99
CA LEU A 183 -0.13 -2.81 -39.18
C LEU A 183 -1.00 -2.52 -40.41
N ARG A 184 -0.81 -1.35 -41.04
CA ARG A 184 -1.48 -1.05 -42.31
C ARG A 184 -0.84 -1.84 -43.47
N PRO A 185 -1.59 -2.13 -44.54
CA PRO A 185 -1.05 -2.78 -45.75
C PRO A 185 0.08 -2.03 -46.45
N ASP A 186 0.21 -0.71 -46.21
CA ASP A 186 1.30 0.12 -46.73
C ASP A 186 2.57 0.12 -45.85
N GLY A 187 2.54 -0.60 -44.72
CA GLY A 187 3.63 -0.66 -43.74
C GLY A 187 3.69 0.53 -42.78
N SER A 188 2.75 1.48 -42.84
CA SER A 188 2.65 2.54 -41.84
C SER A 188 2.04 2.02 -40.53
N SER A 189 2.64 2.38 -39.39
CA SER A 189 2.06 2.17 -38.07
C SER A 189 1.03 3.26 -37.80
N GLN A 190 -0.26 2.90 -37.90
CA GLN A 190 -1.30 3.73 -37.30
C GLN A 190 -1.54 3.21 -35.89
N GLN A 191 -1.45 4.09 -34.89
CA GLN A 191 -1.81 3.72 -33.54
C GLN A 191 -3.32 3.86 -33.38
N LYS A 192 -3.99 2.77 -33.06
CA LYS A 192 -5.35 2.83 -32.54
C LYS A 192 -5.30 2.90 -31.02
N VAL A 193 -6.11 3.77 -30.46
CA VAL A 193 -6.34 3.84 -29.02
C VAL A 193 -7.82 3.58 -28.81
N VAL A 194 -8.13 2.64 -27.93
CA VAL A 194 -9.50 2.41 -27.49
C VAL A 194 -9.62 2.80 -26.03
N SER A 195 -10.75 3.43 -25.69
CA SER A 195 -11.12 3.71 -24.30
C SER A 195 -12.53 3.22 -24.06
N ILE A 196 -12.77 2.59 -22.91
CA ILE A 196 -14.12 2.27 -22.42
C ILE A 196 -14.49 3.17 -21.25
N GLY A 197 -15.77 3.42 -21.09
CA GLY A 197 -16.30 4.31 -20.06
C GLY A 197 -17.80 4.19 -19.92
N HIS A 198 -18.38 5.09 -19.15
CA HIS A 198 -19.83 5.18 -18.99
C HIS A 198 -20.28 6.64 -18.90
N THR A 199 -21.58 6.83 -19.13
CA THR A 199 -22.28 8.09 -18.95
C THR A 199 -23.43 7.88 -17.99
N GLU A 200 -23.54 8.75 -17.00
CA GLU A 200 -24.67 8.83 -16.09
C GLU A 200 -25.64 9.91 -16.56
N GLY A 201 -26.88 9.53 -16.82
CA GLY A 201 -27.92 10.40 -17.37
C GLY A 201 -28.63 9.81 -18.58
N SER A 202 -29.73 10.47 -18.98
CA SER A 202 -30.51 10.06 -20.15
C SER A 202 -29.82 10.36 -21.47
N ASP A 203 -28.94 11.36 -21.50
CA ASP A 203 -28.32 11.89 -22.69
C ASP A 203 -26.78 11.83 -22.55
N GLY A 204 -26.03 12.52 -23.39
CA GLY A 204 -24.56 12.53 -23.33
C GLY A 204 -23.89 11.98 -24.59
N PHE A 205 -22.56 11.96 -24.58
CA PHE A 205 -21.75 12.01 -25.80
C PHE A 205 -22.01 10.92 -26.86
N PHE A 206 -22.43 9.71 -26.47
CA PHE A 206 -22.76 8.64 -27.43
C PHE A 206 -24.26 8.43 -27.66
N THR A 207 -25.13 9.26 -27.08
CA THR A 207 -26.59 9.05 -27.10
C THR A 207 -27.17 8.96 -28.51
N SER A 208 -26.58 9.65 -29.51
CA SER A 208 -27.00 9.49 -30.90
C SER A 208 -26.74 8.11 -31.52
N LEU A 209 -25.91 7.25 -30.91
CA LEU A 209 -25.75 5.84 -31.29
C LEU A 209 -26.82 4.91 -30.70
N ARG A 210 -27.65 5.38 -29.76
CA ARG A 210 -28.71 4.59 -29.10
C ARG A 210 -29.74 4.11 -30.12
N ARG A 211 -30.21 2.86 -29.99
CA ARG A 211 -31.23 2.32 -30.91
C ARG A 211 -32.57 3.04 -30.69
N ALA A 212 -33.21 3.49 -31.77
CA ALA A 212 -34.50 4.16 -31.68
C ALA A 212 -35.55 3.26 -30.98
N GLY A 213 -36.16 3.76 -29.91
CA GLY A 213 -37.13 3.03 -29.10
C GLY A 213 -36.53 2.07 -28.06
N SER A 214 -35.22 2.09 -27.82
CA SER A 214 -34.68 1.45 -26.62
C SER A 214 -35.10 2.20 -25.36
N ASP A 215 -35.06 1.50 -24.24
CA ASP A 215 -35.16 2.12 -22.93
C ASP A 215 -34.03 3.14 -22.70
N ILE A 216 -34.31 4.09 -21.81
CA ILE A 216 -33.31 4.98 -21.24
C ILE A 216 -32.70 4.25 -20.04
N SER A 217 -31.38 4.08 -20.06
CA SER A 217 -30.57 3.64 -18.92
C SER A 217 -30.29 4.82 -17.98
N THR A 218 -30.18 4.55 -16.68
CA THR A 218 -29.64 5.52 -15.70
C THR A 218 -28.14 5.71 -15.93
N VAL A 219 -27.43 4.61 -16.20
CA VAL A 219 -26.01 4.61 -16.59
C VAL A 219 -25.84 3.70 -17.80
N TYR A 220 -25.26 4.22 -18.88
CA TYR A 220 -24.94 3.43 -20.07
C TYR A 220 -23.44 3.38 -20.31
N GLY A 221 -22.95 2.22 -20.74
CA GLY A 221 -21.54 2.02 -21.07
C GLY A 221 -21.23 2.43 -22.51
N PHE A 222 -19.96 2.70 -22.80
CA PHE A 222 -19.48 2.96 -24.16
C PHE A 222 -18.06 2.44 -24.41
N VAL A 223 -17.73 2.34 -25.70
CA VAL A 223 -16.38 2.12 -26.25
C VAL A 223 -16.09 3.23 -27.26
N MET A 224 -14.90 3.83 -27.20
CA MET A 224 -14.42 4.87 -28.09
C MET A 224 -13.26 4.35 -28.95
N ASP A 225 -13.31 4.56 -30.27
CA ASP A 225 -12.24 4.21 -31.22
C ASP A 225 -11.55 5.50 -31.71
N PHE A 226 -10.30 5.68 -31.33
CA PHE A 226 -9.45 6.79 -31.75
C PHE A 226 -8.36 6.31 -32.70
N ASP A 227 -8.22 7.01 -33.83
CA ASP A 227 -6.98 6.97 -34.59
C ASP A 227 -6.05 8.07 -34.06
N LEU A 228 -4.83 7.69 -33.69
CA LEU A 228 -3.75 8.59 -33.33
C LEU A 228 -2.64 8.49 -34.38
N SER A 229 -2.33 9.63 -35.00
CA SER A 229 -1.18 9.79 -35.89
C SER A 229 -0.13 10.62 -35.16
N ILE A 230 1.01 10.01 -34.85
CA ILE A 230 2.17 10.69 -34.28
C ILE A 230 3.15 10.94 -35.41
N ASN A 231 3.26 12.20 -35.83
CA ASN A 231 4.17 12.59 -36.91
C ASN A 231 5.56 12.87 -36.34
N ASP A 232 6.33 11.81 -36.07
CA ASP A 232 7.74 11.89 -35.69
C ASP A 232 8.60 12.35 -36.90
N ASN A 233 8.52 13.64 -37.19
CA ASN A 233 9.43 14.33 -38.09
C ASN A 233 10.80 14.48 -37.38
N GLU A 234 11.61 13.42 -37.39
CA GLU A 234 12.95 13.30 -36.74
C GLU A 234 13.92 14.47 -37.00
N GLN A 235 13.66 15.35 -37.98
CA GLN A 235 14.63 16.35 -38.44
C GLN A 235 14.74 17.63 -37.58
N LEU A 236 13.91 17.83 -36.55
CA LEU A 236 14.11 18.90 -35.57
C LEU A 236 13.83 18.43 -34.13
N GLU A 237 14.90 18.22 -33.35
CA GLU A 237 14.89 17.98 -31.88
C GLU A 237 14.21 19.13 -31.05
N SER A 238 13.58 20.13 -31.71
CA SER A 238 12.96 21.30 -31.06
C SER A 238 11.56 21.63 -31.57
N THR A 239 10.97 20.88 -32.51
CA THR A 239 9.57 21.07 -32.91
C THR A 239 8.66 20.22 -32.03
N PRO A 240 7.54 20.76 -31.50
CA PRO A 240 6.53 19.96 -30.81
C PRO A 240 6.09 18.79 -31.68
N ILE A 241 5.94 17.61 -31.08
CA ILE A 241 5.38 16.42 -31.74
C ILE A 241 3.95 16.76 -32.16
N GLU A 242 3.70 16.82 -33.48
CA GLU A 242 2.36 17.09 -33.99
C GLU A 242 1.53 15.81 -33.94
N THR A 243 0.81 15.62 -32.82
CA THR A 243 -0.18 14.55 -32.70
C THR A 243 -1.48 14.99 -33.38
N GLN A 244 -1.94 14.22 -34.36
CA GLN A 244 -3.28 14.37 -34.91
C GLN A 244 -4.14 13.20 -34.43
N SER A 245 -5.24 13.51 -33.75
CA SER A 245 -6.23 12.52 -33.30
C SER A 245 -7.55 12.70 -34.06
N THR A 246 -8.18 11.59 -34.43
CA THR A 246 -9.58 11.59 -34.84
C THR A 246 -10.34 10.54 -34.05
N LEU A 247 -11.36 10.97 -33.31
CA LEU A 247 -12.40 10.06 -32.84
C LEU A 247 -13.14 9.56 -34.07
N ASN A 248 -12.98 8.27 -34.39
CA ASN A 248 -13.67 7.65 -35.51
C ASN A 248 -15.13 7.33 -35.16
N GLY A 249 -15.38 7.05 -33.88
CA GLY A 249 -16.69 6.73 -33.34
C GLY A 249 -16.58 5.72 -32.20
N GLY A 250 -17.54 4.80 -32.10
CA GLY A 250 -17.57 3.88 -30.97
C GLY A 250 -18.69 2.84 -30.99
N MET A 251 -19.06 2.38 -29.82
CA MET A 251 -20.26 1.58 -29.55
C MET A 251 -20.82 1.98 -28.18
N LEU A 252 -22.13 1.81 -28.00
CA LEU A 252 -22.86 2.13 -26.76
C LEU A 252 -23.56 0.85 -26.27
N PHE A 253 -23.44 0.56 -24.97
CA PHE A 253 -24.11 -0.53 -24.26
C PHE A 253 -25.28 0.04 -23.44
N HIS A 254 -26.52 -0.33 -23.80
CA HIS A 254 -27.76 0.25 -23.26
C HIS A 254 -28.88 -0.78 -23.08
N GLU A 255 -28.52 -2.05 -23.03
CA GLU A 255 -29.46 -3.16 -22.86
C GLU A 255 -30.11 -3.11 -21.46
N ASN A 256 -29.32 -2.83 -20.41
CA ASN A 256 -29.73 -2.79 -19.01
C ASN A 256 -29.75 -1.36 -18.43
N LYS A 257 -30.37 -1.17 -17.25
CA LYS A 257 -30.54 0.17 -16.63
C LYS A 257 -29.25 0.81 -16.15
N VAL A 258 -28.29 0.00 -15.71
CA VAL A 258 -27.00 0.45 -15.21
C VAL A 258 -25.92 -0.45 -15.80
N GLN A 259 -24.90 0.13 -16.42
CA GLN A 259 -23.81 -0.60 -17.07
C GLN A 259 -22.48 0.14 -16.89
N TYR A 260 -21.51 -0.48 -16.22
CA TYR A 260 -20.15 0.03 -16.03
C TYR A 260 -19.13 -0.90 -16.73
N PRO A 261 -18.58 -0.50 -17.89
CA PRO A 261 -17.45 -1.20 -18.49
C PRO A 261 -16.20 -1.02 -17.61
N VAL A 262 -15.66 -2.12 -17.10
CA VAL A 262 -14.56 -2.10 -16.10
C VAL A 262 -13.21 -2.38 -16.75
N ALA A 263 -13.18 -3.37 -17.65
CA ALA A 263 -11.96 -3.92 -18.23
C ALA A 263 -12.20 -4.36 -19.68
N PHE A 264 -11.15 -4.37 -20.50
CA PHE A 264 -11.20 -4.96 -21.83
C PHE A 264 -9.82 -5.44 -22.29
N VAL A 265 -9.82 -6.38 -23.24
CA VAL A 265 -8.62 -6.93 -23.88
C VAL A 265 -8.84 -7.09 -25.36
N SER A 266 -7.79 -6.89 -26.14
CA SER A 266 -7.74 -7.20 -27.57
C SER A 266 -6.96 -8.48 -27.84
N THR A 267 -7.40 -9.25 -28.85
CA THR A 267 -6.55 -10.30 -29.43
C THR A 267 -5.33 -9.67 -30.13
N PRO A 268 -4.11 -10.21 -29.96
CA PRO A 268 -2.95 -9.77 -30.71
C PRO A 268 -3.09 -10.11 -32.21
N PRO A 269 -2.40 -9.41 -33.13
CA PRO A 269 -2.30 -9.82 -34.52
C PRO A 269 -1.72 -11.23 -34.64
N ARG A 270 -2.37 -12.12 -35.39
CA ARG A 270 -1.85 -13.47 -35.72
C ARG A 270 -1.14 -13.47 -37.08
N ASP A 271 -0.08 -14.27 -37.18
CA ASP A 271 0.90 -14.27 -38.28
C ASP A 271 0.32 -14.05 -39.68
N GLY A 272 0.49 -12.84 -40.22
CA GLY A 272 0.18 -12.49 -41.61
C GLY A 272 -1.31 -12.41 -41.96
N ALA A 273 -2.22 -12.72 -41.03
CA ALA A 273 -3.64 -12.51 -41.20
C ALA A 273 -3.97 -11.04 -40.96
N ALA A 274 -4.44 -10.33 -41.99
CA ALA A 274 -5.07 -9.01 -41.83
C ALA A 274 -6.48 -9.13 -41.21
N GLU A 275 -6.70 -10.10 -40.33
CA GLU A 275 -7.93 -10.26 -39.60
C GLU A 275 -8.12 -9.06 -38.67
N MET A 276 -9.35 -8.54 -38.66
CA MET A 276 -9.71 -7.48 -37.72
C MET A 276 -9.55 -8.03 -36.31
N GLN A 277 -8.76 -7.34 -35.49
CA GLN A 277 -8.62 -7.66 -34.08
C GLN A 277 -10.01 -7.82 -33.45
N VAL A 278 -10.13 -8.78 -32.56
CA VAL A 278 -11.32 -8.94 -31.71
C VAL A 278 -11.04 -8.26 -30.39
N MET A 279 -12.05 -7.60 -29.85
CA MET A 279 -12.03 -7.03 -28.50
C MET A 279 -13.02 -7.77 -27.61
N TYR A 280 -12.63 -8.04 -26.38
CA TYR A 280 -13.49 -8.56 -25.32
C TYR A 280 -13.65 -7.48 -24.25
N VAL A 281 -14.90 -7.09 -23.97
CA VAL A 281 -15.23 -6.07 -22.96
C VAL A 281 -15.97 -6.72 -21.80
N LEU A 282 -15.54 -6.40 -20.58
CA LEU A 282 -16.13 -6.83 -19.31
C LEU A 282 -16.92 -5.67 -18.70
N THR A 283 -18.22 -5.89 -18.47
CA THR A 283 -19.16 -4.89 -17.95
C THR A 283 -19.84 -5.44 -16.69
N MET A 284 -19.96 -4.63 -15.63
CA MET A 284 -20.88 -4.89 -14.52
C MET A 284 -22.24 -4.24 -14.82
N GLU A 285 -23.33 -4.98 -14.66
CA GLU A 285 -24.65 -4.58 -15.14
C GLU A 285 -25.74 -4.77 -14.09
N SER A 286 -26.73 -3.90 -14.05
CA SER A 286 -27.89 -4.05 -13.18
C SER A 286 -29.16 -3.55 -13.88
N ASP A 287 -30.25 -4.28 -13.67
CA ASP A 287 -31.61 -3.89 -14.06
C ASP A 287 -32.20 -2.81 -13.14
N LEU A 288 -31.52 -2.46 -12.05
CA LEU A 288 -32.01 -1.55 -11.02
C LEU A 288 -31.28 -0.20 -11.14
N GLY A 289 -32.03 0.82 -11.57
CA GLY A 289 -31.52 2.18 -11.75
C GLY A 289 -31.47 3.05 -10.49
N ASP A 290 -31.65 2.44 -9.30
CA ASP A 290 -31.63 3.15 -8.01
C ASP A 290 -30.20 3.53 -7.61
N VAL A 291 -30.06 4.57 -6.78
CA VAL A 291 -28.79 4.92 -6.13
C VAL A 291 -28.35 3.77 -5.21
N ASN A 292 -27.09 3.37 -5.30
CA ASN A 292 -26.52 2.34 -4.47
C ASN A 292 -26.47 2.80 -2.98
N PRO A 293 -26.99 2.01 -2.03
CA PRO A 293 -27.06 2.41 -0.62
C PRO A 293 -25.68 2.63 0.02
N ASP A 294 -24.65 1.88 -0.40
CA ASP A 294 -23.30 2.00 0.15
C ASP A 294 -22.63 3.29 -0.34
N PHE A 295 -22.85 3.65 -1.62
CA PHE A 295 -22.42 4.94 -2.16
C PHE A 295 -23.11 6.11 -1.44
N ALA A 296 -24.44 6.05 -1.28
CA ALA A 296 -25.21 7.08 -0.59
C ALA A 296 -24.75 7.26 0.87
N THR A 297 -24.45 6.15 1.57
CA THR A 297 -23.90 6.19 2.93
C THR A 297 -22.54 6.87 2.96
N LYS A 298 -21.63 6.53 2.03
CA LYS A 298 -20.29 7.13 1.96
C LYS A 298 -20.30 8.62 1.58
N MET A 299 -21.21 9.05 0.72
CA MET A 299 -21.33 10.45 0.30
C MET A 299 -22.12 11.31 1.29
N GLY A 300 -23.03 10.73 2.07
CA GLY A 300 -23.82 11.45 3.09
C GLY A 300 -22.96 12.16 4.14
N ASP A 301 -21.82 11.57 4.51
CA ASP A 301 -20.84 12.17 5.43
C ASP A 301 -19.99 13.29 4.81
N LYS A 302 -20.04 13.49 3.48
CA LYS A 302 -19.19 14.45 2.73
C LYS A 302 -19.97 15.51 1.93
N ALA A 303 -21.30 15.56 2.05
CA ALA A 303 -22.17 16.39 1.22
C ALA A 303 -21.94 17.92 1.31
N ASP A 304 -21.24 18.40 2.34
CA ASP A 304 -20.90 19.83 2.53
C ASP A 304 -19.55 20.24 1.88
N SER A 305 -18.83 19.33 1.22
CA SER A 305 -17.51 19.60 0.63
C SER A 305 -17.59 20.00 -0.85
N HIS A 306 -16.74 20.96 -1.28
CA HIS A 306 -16.57 21.37 -2.68
C HIS A 306 -15.80 20.32 -3.53
N VAL A 307 -16.03 19.05 -3.24
CA VAL A 307 -15.24 17.92 -3.74
C VAL A 307 -16.12 17.09 -4.65
N HIS A 308 -15.74 16.97 -5.92
CA HIS A 308 -16.45 16.10 -6.84
C HIS A 308 -16.17 14.62 -6.51
N PRO A 309 -17.12 13.71 -6.71
CA PRO A 309 -16.88 12.28 -6.54
C PRO A 309 -15.92 11.76 -7.62
N ASP A 310 -15.10 10.77 -7.25
CA ASP A 310 -14.36 9.95 -8.22
C ASP A 310 -15.34 8.93 -8.82
N LEU A 311 -15.80 9.21 -10.03
CA LEU A 311 -16.75 8.39 -10.79
C LEU A 311 -16.07 7.42 -11.76
N THR A 312 -14.74 7.25 -11.70
CA THR A 312 -14.09 6.20 -12.50
C THR A 312 -14.53 4.83 -11.95
N ALA A 313 -14.85 3.85 -12.82
CA ALA A 313 -15.43 2.58 -12.36
C ALA A 313 -14.53 1.79 -11.38
N GLY A 314 -13.24 2.15 -11.29
CA GLY A 314 -12.31 1.66 -10.28
C GLY A 314 -12.01 2.62 -9.11
N GLY A 315 -12.12 3.94 -9.28
CA GLY A 315 -11.53 4.95 -8.41
C GLY A 315 -12.21 5.15 -7.05
N GLY A 316 -11.54 5.96 -6.20
CA GLY A 316 -11.95 6.55 -4.90
C GLY A 316 -12.58 5.71 -3.78
N GLY A 317 -13.22 4.58 -4.10
CA GLY A 317 -14.13 3.83 -3.25
C GLY A 317 -14.46 2.45 -3.79
N GLY A 318 -14.54 2.28 -5.11
CA GLY A 318 -14.98 1.01 -5.72
C GLY A 318 -16.46 0.70 -5.49
N LEU A 319 -17.26 1.75 -5.20
CA LEU A 319 -18.72 1.68 -5.08
C LEU A 319 -19.30 2.53 -6.21
N GLN A 320 -20.16 1.91 -7.00
CA GLN A 320 -20.87 2.54 -8.12
C GLN A 320 -21.99 3.44 -7.58
N GLU A 321 -22.24 4.60 -8.19
CA GLU A 321 -23.28 5.52 -7.69
C GLU A 321 -24.70 4.93 -7.85
N PHE A 322 -24.95 4.26 -8.97
CA PHE A 322 -26.21 3.59 -9.28
C PHE A 322 -26.03 2.08 -9.43
N GLY A 323 -27.07 1.30 -9.14
CA GLY A 323 -27.09 -0.14 -9.33
C GLY A 323 -26.83 -0.96 -8.07
N LYS A 324 -27.36 -2.19 -8.09
CA LYS A 324 -27.17 -3.27 -7.11
C LYS A 324 -27.60 -4.60 -7.72
N ASN A 325 -27.26 -5.72 -7.10
CA ASN A 325 -27.43 -7.05 -7.65
C ASN A 325 -26.75 -7.11 -9.03
N PHE A 326 -25.48 -6.69 -9.07
CA PHE A 326 -24.71 -6.59 -10.31
C PHE A 326 -24.45 -7.97 -10.89
N ASP A 327 -24.74 -8.10 -12.18
CA ASP A 327 -24.34 -9.22 -13.04
C ASP A 327 -23.05 -8.86 -13.80
N MET A 328 -22.34 -9.89 -14.27
CA MET A 328 -21.15 -9.75 -15.09
C MET A 328 -21.45 -10.09 -16.55
N THR A 329 -21.35 -9.14 -17.47
CA THR A 329 -21.53 -9.36 -18.91
C THR A 329 -20.22 -9.23 -19.68
N ILE A 330 -19.92 -10.24 -20.50
CA ILE A 330 -18.77 -10.24 -21.42
C ILE A 330 -19.30 -10.08 -22.84
N ARG A 331 -18.70 -9.15 -23.60
CA ARG A 331 -19.03 -8.89 -25.01
C ARG A 331 -17.83 -9.15 -25.89
N LYS A 332 -18.02 -9.93 -26.96
CA LYS A 332 -17.07 -10.02 -28.08
C LYS A 332 -17.46 -8.99 -29.13
N LEU A 333 -16.58 -8.03 -29.36
CA LEU A 333 -16.72 -6.97 -30.35
C LEU A 333 -15.70 -7.18 -31.48
N SER A 334 -16.08 -6.79 -32.70
CA SER A 334 -15.13 -6.62 -33.80
C SER A 334 -15.42 -5.32 -34.55
N TRP A 335 -14.38 -4.75 -35.16
CA TRP A 335 -14.55 -3.57 -36.00
C TRP A 335 -15.40 -3.91 -37.23
N LYS A 336 -16.15 -2.94 -37.71
CA LYS A 336 -16.78 -3.02 -39.03
C LYS A 336 -15.72 -2.72 -40.09
N GLY A 337 -15.66 -3.53 -41.14
CA GLY A 337 -14.77 -3.26 -42.27
C GLY A 337 -15.12 -1.96 -42.99
N ASP A 338 -14.11 -1.31 -43.58
CA ASP A 338 -14.19 0.01 -44.21
C ASP A 338 -15.37 0.21 -45.16
N ASP A 339 -15.77 -0.83 -45.90
CA ASP A 339 -16.87 -0.75 -46.86
C ASP A 339 -18.25 -0.59 -46.19
N ILE A 340 -18.39 -1.03 -44.94
CA ILE A 340 -19.59 -0.76 -44.12
C ILE A 340 -19.53 0.69 -43.63
N LEU A 341 -18.37 1.13 -43.12
CA LEU A 341 -18.14 2.46 -42.54
C LEU A 341 -18.27 3.63 -43.55
N LYS A 342 -18.07 3.36 -44.84
CA LYS A 342 -18.33 4.30 -45.95
C LYS A 342 -19.82 4.55 -46.17
N ASN A 343 -20.67 3.57 -45.90
CA ASN A 343 -22.12 3.63 -46.10
C ASN A 343 -22.88 4.04 -44.83
N GLU A 344 -22.24 3.90 -43.66
CA GLU A 344 -22.81 4.32 -42.39
C GLU A 344 -22.72 5.84 -42.24
N ALA A 345 -23.88 6.49 -42.34
CA ALA A 345 -24.02 7.91 -42.07
C ALA A 345 -23.58 8.19 -40.62
N ALA A 346 -22.71 9.19 -40.45
CA ALA A 346 -22.46 9.75 -39.14
C ALA A 346 -23.76 10.29 -38.55
N THR A 347 -23.91 10.25 -37.23
CA THR A 347 -25.04 10.86 -36.55
C THR A 347 -25.02 12.38 -36.70
N SER A 348 -26.05 13.07 -36.22
CA SER A 348 -26.07 14.54 -36.14
C SER A 348 -24.90 15.12 -35.34
N GLU A 349 -24.29 14.33 -34.46
CA GLU A 349 -23.11 14.68 -33.64
C GLU A 349 -21.78 14.30 -34.31
N GLY A 350 -21.80 13.72 -35.51
CA GLY A 350 -20.61 13.29 -36.25
C GLY A 350 -20.06 11.92 -35.82
N VAL A 351 -20.63 11.29 -34.79
CA VAL A 351 -20.21 9.99 -34.26
C VAL A 351 -20.67 8.85 -35.17
N LYS A 352 -19.84 7.82 -35.36
CA LYS A 352 -20.19 6.59 -36.07
C LYS A 352 -20.20 5.38 -35.14
N ARG A 353 -20.98 4.35 -35.46
CA ARG A 353 -20.88 3.06 -34.77
C ARG A 353 -19.76 2.23 -35.41
N MET A 354 -18.55 2.27 -34.87
CA MET A 354 -17.35 1.66 -35.47
C MET A 354 -17.26 0.15 -35.28
N MET A 355 -17.88 -0.37 -34.22
CA MET A 355 -17.84 -1.79 -33.85
C MET A 355 -19.20 -2.46 -34.04
N LYS A 356 -19.19 -3.79 -34.15
CA LYS A 356 -20.37 -4.65 -34.02
C LYS A 356 -20.14 -5.60 -32.84
N GLU A 357 -21.23 -5.92 -32.14
CA GLU A 357 -21.23 -7.07 -31.23
C GLU A 357 -21.33 -8.35 -32.05
N GLU A 358 -20.47 -9.32 -31.77
CA GLU A 358 -20.56 -10.68 -32.35
C GLU A 358 -21.37 -11.60 -31.44
N TRP A 359 -21.11 -11.51 -30.13
CA TRP A 359 -21.92 -12.10 -29.08
C TRP A 359 -21.75 -11.34 -27.76
N SER A 360 -22.74 -11.46 -26.89
CA SER A 360 -22.71 -11.06 -25.49
C SER A 360 -23.17 -12.23 -24.63
N ARG A 361 -22.61 -12.36 -23.41
CA ARG A 361 -23.04 -13.36 -22.43
C ARG A 361 -22.95 -12.79 -21.02
N THR A 362 -24.06 -12.90 -20.30
CA THR A 362 -24.23 -12.45 -18.92
C THR A 362 -24.10 -13.64 -17.97
N TYR A 363 -23.52 -13.38 -16.81
CA TYR A 363 -23.27 -14.33 -15.73
C TYR A 363 -23.79 -13.71 -14.43
N SER A 364 -24.87 -14.27 -13.92
CA SER A 364 -25.55 -13.83 -12.71
C SER A 364 -25.25 -14.80 -11.57
N PRO A 365 -24.84 -14.35 -10.37
CA PRO A 365 -24.67 -15.23 -9.23
C PRO A 365 -26.04 -15.71 -8.70
N GLU A 366 -26.10 -16.92 -8.17
CA GLU A 366 -27.27 -17.44 -7.47
C GLU A 366 -27.55 -16.62 -6.20
N GLY A 367 -28.82 -16.25 -6.00
CA GLY A 367 -29.30 -15.64 -4.75
C GLY A 367 -29.56 -14.13 -4.78
N ASP A 368 -29.56 -13.49 -5.95
CA ASP A 368 -29.71 -12.03 -6.12
C ASP A 368 -28.57 -11.22 -5.47
N GLU A 369 -27.38 -11.82 -5.33
CA GLU A 369 -26.16 -11.20 -4.77
C GLU A 369 -25.39 -10.37 -5.83
N ASP A 370 -24.45 -9.51 -5.38
CA ASP A 370 -23.59 -8.73 -6.29
C ASP A 370 -22.37 -9.53 -6.80
N VAL A 371 -22.00 -9.36 -8.08
CA VAL A 371 -20.64 -9.62 -8.58
C VAL A 371 -19.88 -8.33 -8.93
N PHE A 372 -18.74 -8.15 -8.27
CA PHE A 372 -17.77 -7.09 -8.54
C PHE A 372 -16.63 -7.63 -9.42
N ALA A 373 -16.87 -7.66 -10.72
CA ALA A 373 -15.88 -8.04 -11.73
C ALA A 373 -14.84 -6.91 -11.90
N SER A 374 -13.54 -7.22 -11.83
CA SER A 374 -12.49 -6.20 -11.77
C SER A 374 -11.53 -6.19 -12.95
N SER A 375 -11.17 -7.36 -13.48
CA SER A 375 -10.15 -7.45 -14.54
C SER A 375 -10.39 -8.60 -15.51
N LEU A 376 -9.89 -8.41 -16.73
CA LEU A 376 -9.94 -9.36 -17.83
C LEU A 376 -8.54 -9.58 -18.39
N LEU A 377 -8.15 -10.83 -18.62
CA LEU A 377 -6.90 -11.20 -19.26
C LEU A 377 -7.20 -12.14 -20.42
N TYR A 378 -6.66 -11.84 -21.61
CA TYR A 378 -6.68 -12.76 -22.74
C TYR A 378 -5.35 -13.50 -22.81
N ILE A 379 -5.41 -14.83 -22.94
CA ILE A 379 -4.26 -15.69 -23.15
C ILE A 379 -4.41 -16.32 -24.53
N ALA A 380 -3.46 -16.01 -25.41
CA ALA A 380 -3.35 -16.64 -26.72
C ALA A 380 -2.76 -18.05 -26.57
N SER A 381 -3.36 -19.04 -27.23
CA SER A 381 -2.71 -20.32 -27.49
C SER A 381 -2.22 -20.41 -28.95
N ASN A 382 -1.41 -21.44 -29.21
CA ASN A 382 -0.97 -21.85 -30.54
C ASN A 382 -2.17 -22.13 -31.48
N SER A 383 -3.33 -22.52 -30.93
CA SER A 383 -4.61 -22.65 -31.65
C SER A 383 -5.60 -21.59 -31.19
N THR A 384 -6.40 -21.02 -32.11
CA THR A 384 -7.52 -20.14 -31.77
C THR A 384 -8.62 -20.86 -30.97
N GLU A 385 -8.75 -22.17 -31.11
CA GLU A 385 -9.72 -23.00 -30.37
C GLU A 385 -9.35 -23.17 -28.89
N GLU A 386 -8.07 -22.95 -28.56
CA GLU A 386 -7.51 -23.03 -27.21
C GLU A 386 -7.32 -21.64 -26.57
N ASP A 387 -7.68 -20.56 -27.27
CA ASP A 387 -7.69 -19.21 -26.70
C ASP A 387 -8.66 -19.11 -25.53
N MET A 388 -8.28 -18.31 -24.54
CA MET A 388 -9.05 -18.20 -23.31
C MET A 388 -9.05 -16.79 -22.73
N LEU A 389 -10.15 -16.48 -22.05
CA LEU A 389 -10.25 -15.34 -21.14
C LEU A 389 -10.12 -15.84 -19.70
N ILE A 390 -9.33 -15.13 -18.92
CA ILE A 390 -9.31 -15.21 -17.46
C ILE A 390 -10.02 -13.98 -16.94
N ILE A 391 -11.06 -14.17 -16.14
CA ILE A 391 -11.77 -13.10 -15.45
C ILE A 391 -11.52 -13.26 -13.96
N ALA A 392 -11.43 -12.15 -13.24
CA ALA A 392 -11.39 -12.16 -11.79
C ALA A 392 -12.22 -11.02 -11.22
N GLY A 393 -12.62 -11.21 -9.98
CA GLY A 393 -13.46 -10.29 -9.24
C GLY A 393 -13.80 -10.86 -7.87
N SER A 394 -14.88 -10.36 -7.29
CA SER A 394 -15.33 -10.74 -5.95
C SER A 394 -16.85 -10.86 -5.94
N THR A 395 -17.41 -11.87 -5.27
CA THR A 395 -18.86 -12.03 -5.11
C THR A 395 -19.22 -12.84 -3.86
N ARG A 396 -20.37 -12.50 -3.25
CA ARG A 396 -21.01 -13.24 -2.14
C ARG A 396 -21.83 -14.43 -2.65
N GLY A 397 -22.48 -14.28 -3.80
CA GLY A 397 -23.32 -15.32 -4.40
C GLY A 397 -22.50 -16.41 -5.07
N VAL A 398 -23.15 -17.50 -5.49
CA VAL A 398 -22.49 -18.73 -5.98
C VAL A 398 -22.85 -19.02 -7.44
N GLY A 399 -22.13 -19.94 -8.09
CA GLY A 399 -22.42 -20.34 -9.47
C GLY A 399 -21.27 -21.14 -10.08
N GLU A 400 -21.49 -21.75 -11.25
CA GLU A 400 -20.42 -22.49 -11.96
C GLU A 400 -19.25 -21.55 -12.31
N GLU A 401 -19.55 -20.36 -12.83
CA GLU A 401 -18.56 -19.37 -13.22
C GLU A 401 -17.89 -18.65 -12.04
N PHE A 402 -18.51 -18.64 -10.85
CA PHE A 402 -17.95 -18.03 -9.65
C PHE A 402 -17.28 -19.04 -8.70
N GLY A 403 -17.41 -20.34 -8.96
CA GLY A 403 -16.86 -21.41 -8.15
C GLY A 403 -17.82 -21.92 -7.06
N SER A 404 -17.82 -23.24 -6.87
CA SER A 404 -18.88 -24.01 -6.22
C SER A 404 -18.78 -24.13 -4.68
N SER A 405 -18.35 -23.08 -3.99
CA SER A 405 -18.47 -23.03 -2.53
C SER A 405 -19.93 -22.87 -2.12
N ALA A 406 -20.29 -23.25 -0.90
CA ALA A 406 -21.58 -22.87 -0.33
C ALA A 406 -21.65 -21.34 -0.16
N ILE A 407 -22.86 -20.76 -0.24
CA ILE A 407 -23.07 -19.31 -0.04
C ILE A 407 -22.47 -18.92 1.31
N SER A 408 -21.46 -18.05 1.26
CA SER A 408 -20.79 -17.50 2.43
C SER A 408 -21.36 -16.11 2.70
N ASN A 409 -21.38 -15.69 3.97
CA ASN A 409 -21.69 -14.31 4.32
C ASN A 409 -20.48 -13.37 4.06
N SER A 410 -19.40 -13.89 3.48
CA SER A 410 -18.19 -13.16 3.13
C SER A 410 -18.14 -12.86 1.63
N MET A 411 -17.53 -11.74 1.27
CA MET A 411 -17.19 -11.46 -0.12
C MET A 411 -16.01 -12.37 -0.52
N ASP A 412 -16.21 -13.43 -1.29
CA ASP A 412 -15.10 -14.28 -1.73
C ASP A 412 -14.58 -13.82 -3.09
N GLY A 413 -13.25 -13.83 -3.27
CA GLY A 413 -12.65 -13.64 -4.58
C GLY A 413 -12.95 -14.83 -5.50
N PHE A 414 -13.00 -14.60 -6.80
CA PHE A 414 -13.12 -15.67 -7.80
C PHE A 414 -12.18 -15.45 -8.99
N VAL A 415 -11.85 -16.54 -9.68
CA VAL A 415 -11.19 -16.53 -10.98
C VAL A 415 -11.86 -17.54 -11.90
N THR A 416 -12.24 -17.10 -13.11
CA THR A 416 -12.96 -17.89 -14.11
C THR A 416 -12.15 -18.03 -15.39
N LYS A 417 -12.09 -19.23 -15.97
CA LYS A 417 -11.54 -19.54 -17.30
C LYS A 417 -12.67 -19.78 -18.29
N LEU A 418 -12.73 -18.96 -19.33
CA LEU A 418 -13.61 -19.17 -20.48
C LEU A 418 -12.78 -19.51 -21.71
N SER A 419 -13.01 -20.69 -22.30
CA SER A 419 -12.53 -20.98 -23.65
C SER A 419 -13.28 -20.11 -24.67
N LEU A 420 -12.63 -19.76 -25.78
CA LEU A 420 -13.18 -18.88 -26.81
C LEU A 420 -13.60 -19.57 -28.13
N PRO A 421 -14.52 -20.55 -28.16
CA PRO A 421 -15.11 -21.00 -29.42
C PRO A 421 -15.90 -19.91 -30.15
N SER A 422 -16.09 -20.13 -31.44
CA SER A 422 -16.63 -19.17 -32.43
C SER A 422 -18.00 -18.56 -32.13
N ALA A 423 -18.73 -19.08 -31.13
CA ALA A 423 -20.12 -18.72 -30.82
C ALA A 423 -20.44 -18.58 -29.31
N GLY A 424 -19.45 -18.27 -28.46
CA GLY A 424 -19.70 -17.86 -27.05
C GLY A 424 -20.14 -18.99 -26.09
N SER A 425 -19.65 -20.21 -26.31
CA SER A 425 -20.08 -21.42 -25.62
C SER A 425 -19.63 -21.54 -24.15
N ALA A 426 -19.98 -22.67 -23.52
CA ALA A 426 -19.81 -23.01 -22.10
C ALA A 426 -18.40 -22.75 -21.50
N PRO A 427 -18.28 -22.67 -20.16
CA PRO A 427 -16.99 -22.72 -19.45
C PRO A 427 -16.04 -23.80 -19.99
N ALA A 428 -14.74 -23.55 -19.88
CA ALA A 428 -13.71 -24.40 -20.48
C ALA A 428 -13.86 -25.87 -20.06
N SER A 429 -13.97 -26.77 -21.05
CA SER A 429 -14.16 -28.22 -20.81
C SER A 429 -12.89 -28.94 -20.35
N ILE A 430 -11.78 -28.21 -20.19
CA ILE A 430 -10.47 -28.72 -19.80
C ILE A 430 -10.12 -28.17 -18.41
N GLY A 431 -10.18 -29.04 -17.39
CA GLY A 431 -9.78 -28.74 -16.02
C GLY A 431 -10.83 -27.96 -15.22
N THR A 432 -10.37 -27.32 -14.13
CA THR A 432 -11.20 -26.46 -13.27
C THR A 432 -11.55 -25.18 -14.02
N SER A 433 -12.81 -24.97 -14.38
CA SER A 433 -13.26 -23.77 -15.11
C SER A 433 -13.39 -22.52 -14.23
N SER A 434 -13.61 -22.67 -12.93
CA SER A 434 -13.65 -21.55 -11.97
C SER A 434 -13.15 -21.99 -10.59
N ALA A 435 -12.48 -21.08 -9.89
CA ALA A 435 -12.01 -21.30 -8.53
C ALA A 435 -12.28 -20.08 -7.63
N ARG A 436 -12.55 -20.37 -6.36
CA ARG A 436 -12.63 -19.36 -5.30
C ARG A 436 -11.25 -19.03 -4.76
N VAL A 437 -10.98 -17.75 -4.61
CA VAL A 437 -9.82 -17.20 -3.91
C VAL A 437 -10.24 -16.96 -2.47
N THR A 438 -10.12 -17.98 -1.63
CA THR A 438 -10.54 -17.94 -0.22
C THR A 438 -9.40 -17.58 0.73
N GLY A 439 -9.74 -16.92 1.82
CA GLY A 439 -8.82 -16.59 2.91
C GLY A 439 -8.80 -17.70 3.97
N SER A 440 -7.74 -17.76 4.77
CA SER A 440 -7.59 -18.73 5.86
C SER A 440 -8.55 -18.55 7.04
N SER A 441 -9.53 -17.64 6.95
CA SER A 441 -10.30 -17.14 8.10
C SER A 441 -11.76 -16.78 7.81
N GLU A 442 -12.37 -17.22 6.70
CA GLU A 442 -13.76 -16.89 6.32
C GLU A 442 -14.02 -15.37 6.27
N LYS A 443 -13.15 -14.63 5.57
CA LYS A 443 -13.18 -13.16 5.53
C LYS A 443 -13.10 -12.60 4.13
N ASP A 444 -13.72 -11.44 3.96
CA ASP A 444 -13.85 -10.76 2.69
C ASP A 444 -12.50 -10.60 1.97
N ILE A 445 -12.49 -11.03 0.71
CA ILE A 445 -11.43 -10.90 -0.27
C ILE A 445 -11.99 -10.12 -1.45
N TYR A 446 -11.29 -9.05 -1.80
CA TYR A 446 -11.58 -8.26 -2.99
C TYR A 446 -10.43 -8.42 -3.96
N VAL A 447 -10.66 -9.09 -5.09
CA VAL A 447 -9.69 -9.18 -6.20
C VAL A 447 -9.87 -7.97 -7.10
N THR A 448 -8.80 -7.21 -7.35
CA THR A 448 -8.85 -5.90 -8.00
C THR A 448 -8.13 -5.82 -9.35
N ALA A 449 -7.17 -6.71 -9.62
CA ALA A 449 -6.48 -6.75 -10.91
C ALA A 449 -5.91 -8.15 -11.23
N ILE A 450 -5.66 -8.39 -12.51
CA ILE A 450 -4.96 -9.57 -13.04
C ILE A 450 -3.80 -9.10 -13.90
N CYS A 451 -2.64 -9.72 -13.75
CA CYS A 451 -1.52 -9.54 -14.66
C CYS A 451 -0.88 -10.90 -14.98
N ALA A 452 -0.24 -11.00 -16.14
CA ALA A 452 0.46 -12.20 -16.58
C ALA A 452 1.81 -11.84 -17.19
N ASN A 453 2.69 -12.84 -17.28
CA ASN A 453 3.94 -12.71 -18.01
C ASN A 453 3.65 -12.45 -19.50
N PRO A 454 4.20 -11.41 -20.14
CA PRO A 454 3.92 -11.08 -21.55
C PRO A 454 4.45 -12.10 -22.58
N THR A 455 5.08 -13.19 -22.15
CA THR A 455 5.48 -14.29 -23.04
C THR A 455 4.29 -15.12 -23.55
N ASN A 456 4.35 -15.55 -24.81
CA ASN A 456 3.32 -16.37 -25.49
C ASN A 456 3.00 -17.76 -24.88
N ASN A 457 3.64 -18.17 -23.78
CA ASN A 457 3.39 -19.45 -23.11
C ASN A 457 3.05 -19.20 -21.63
N VAL A 458 1.93 -18.52 -21.40
CA VAL A 458 1.41 -18.23 -20.05
C VAL A 458 0.94 -19.55 -19.43
N GLN A 459 1.64 -20.05 -18.42
CA GLN A 459 1.23 -21.21 -17.61
C GLN A 459 0.73 -20.79 -16.21
N GLU A 460 0.89 -19.50 -15.91
CA GLU A 460 0.72 -18.90 -14.60
C GLU A 460 0.38 -17.42 -14.77
N PHE A 461 -0.47 -16.91 -13.90
CA PHE A 461 -0.84 -15.50 -13.85
C PHE A 461 -0.91 -15.05 -12.40
N PHE A 462 -1.04 -13.75 -12.19
CA PHE A 462 -1.10 -13.15 -10.87
C PHE A 462 -2.43 -12.45 -10.69
N ILE A 463 -2.97 -12.58 -9.49
CA ILE A 463 -4.08 -11.76 -9.02
C ILE A 463 -3.60 -10.88 -7.87
N SER A 464 -4.05 -9.64 -7.83
CA SER A 464 -3.83 -8.74 -6.70
C SER A 464 -5.16 -8.27 -6.11
N GLY A 465 -5.12 -7.88 -4.84
CA GLY A 465 -6.30 -7.40 -4.15
C GLY A 465 -6.06 -7.07 -2.69
N ARG A 466 -7.14 -7.11 -1.91
CA ARG A 466 -7.13 -6.93 -0.46
C ARG A 466 -7.94 -8.03 0.24
N THR A 467 -7.53 -8.41 1.43
CA THR A 467 -8.21 -9.39 2.29
C THR A 467 -8.41 -8.79 3.69
N ILE A 468 -9.57 -9.04 4.31
CA ILE A 468 -9.83 -8.61 5.69
C ILE A 468 -9.19 -9.61 6.66
N GLU A 469 -8.44 -9.11 7.65
CA GLU A 469 -7.89 -9.90 8.76
C GLU A 469 -8.60 -9.57 10.09
N ALA A 470 -7.98 -9.89 11.24
CA ALA A 470 -8.55 -9.59 12.55
C ALA A 470 -8.85 -8.08 12.71
N ASN A 471 -9.98 -7.75 13.36
CA ASN A 471 -10.42 -6.37 13.60
C ASN A 471 -10.73 -5.55 12.33
N ASP A 472 -11.21 -6.22 11.28
CA ASP A 472 -11.67 -5.60 10.02
C ASP A 472 -10.60 -4.78 9.27
N ILE A 473 -9.33 -5.15 9.47
CA ILE A 473 -8.17 -4.52 8.83
C ILE A 473 -7.95 -5.16 7.45
N PHE A 474 -7.96 -4.34 6.39
CA PHE A 474 -7.51 -4.78 5.06
C PHE A 474 -5.99 -4.93 4.99
N HIS A 475 -5.52 -6.10 4.57
CA HIS A 475 -4.16 -6.33 4.08
C HIS A 475 -4.17 -6.44 2.57
N ALA A 476 -3.17 -5.87 1.89
CA ALA A 476 -2.98 -6.08 0.47
C ALA A 476 -2.46 -7.51 0.24
N PHE A 477 -2.79 -8.11 -0.90
CA PHE A 477 -2.20 -9.38 -1.30
C PHE A 477 -1.88 -9.43 -2.80
N ILE A 478 -0.94 -10.31 -3.13
CA ILE A 478 -0.69 -10.80 -4.48
C ILE A 478 -0.56 -12.32 -4.41
N SER A 479 -1.18 -13.03 -5.35
CA SER A 479 -1.14 -14.49 -5.45
C SER A 479 -0.79 -14.91 -6.86
N LYS A 480 0.12 -15.86 -6.98
CA LYS A 480 0.51 -16.53 -8.22
C LYS A 480 -0.37 -17.76 -8.40
N ILE A 481 -1.12 -17.82 -9.49
CA ILE A 481 -2.13 -18.84 -9.77
C ILE A 481 -1.69 -19.70 -10.95
N SER A 482 -1.82 -21.02 -10.79
CA SER A 482 -1.64 -22.03 -11.85
C SER A 482 -2.75 -21.93 -12.89
N LEU A 483 -2.41 -21.85 -14.18
CA LEU A 483 -3.43 -21.74 -15.23
C LEU A 483 -4.24 -23.03 -15.40
N ASP A 484 -3.65 -24.20 -15.15
CA ASP A 484 -4.28 -25.50 -15.40
C ASP A 484 -5.43 -25.79 -14.40
N GLY A 485 -5.17 -25.72 -13.10
CA GLY A 485 -6.14 -26.07 -12.05
C GLY A 485 -6.69 -24.89 -11.25
N LEU A 486 -6.21 -23.66 -11.48
CA LEU A 486 -6.53 -22.44 -10.75
C LEU A 486 -6.10 -22.44 -9.26
N GLU A 487 -5.23 -23.36 -8.86
CA GLU A 487 -4.66 -23.37 -7.51
C GLU A 487 -3.62 -22.27 -7.29
N PRO A 488 -3.55 -21.67 -6.09
CA PRO A 488 -2.47 -20.74 -5.73
C PRO A 488 -1.15 -21.50 -5.54
N ILE A 489 -0.13 -21.09 -6.30
CA ILE A 489 1.26 -21.56 -6.19
C ILE A 489 1.92 -20.91 -4.97
N TRP A 490 1.77 -19.59 -4.83
CA TRP A 490 2.15 -18.84 -3.64
C TRP A 490 1.25 -17.61 -3.46
N THR A 491 1.16 -17.13 -2.22
CA THR A 491 0.46 -15.88 -1.88
C THR A 491 1.30 -15.07 -0.91
N LYS A 492 1.40 -13.77 -1.14
CA LYS A 492 2.08 -12.80 -0.27
C LYS A 492 1.08 -11.75 0.19
N LYS A 493 1.21 -11.31 1.43
CA LYS A 493 0.36 -10.29 2.07
C LYS A 493 1.22 -9.15 2.60
N LEU A 494 0.67 -7.94 2.58
CA LEU A 494 1.26 -6.75 3.18
C LEU A 494 0.22 -6.07 4.08
N GLY A 495 0.48 -6.07 5.38
CA GLY A 495 -0.32 -5.36 6.39
C GLY A 495 0.33 -4.06 6.84
N ALA A 496 -0.24 -3.40 7.86
CA ALA A 496 0.32 -2.19 8.46
C ALA A 496 0.75 -2.43 9.91
N VAL A 497 1.79 -1.71 10.37
CA VAL A 497 2.34 -1.80 11.74
C VAL A 497 1.35 -1.29 12.80
N ARG A 498 0.29 -0.59 12.39
CA ARG A 498 -0.74 -0.01 13.27
C ARG A 498 -2.06 -0.76 13.13
N ASN A 499 -2.56 -1.27 14.25
CA ASN A 499 -3.70 -2.19 14.37
C ASN A 499 -5.09 -1.59 14.04
N SER A 500 -5.17 -0.61 13.14
CA SER A 500 -6.41 0.06 12.70
C SER A 500 -6.39 0.43 11.22
N ASP A 501 -5.25 0.29 10.55
CA ASP A 501 -4.98 1.03 9.32
C ASP A 501 -4.89 0.09 8.11
N HIS A 502 -5.46 0.50 6.99
CA HIS A 502 -5.71 -0.38 5.85
C HIS A 502 -4.60 -0.31 4.79
N VAL A 503 -4.18 -1.47 4.28
CA VAL A 503 -3.34 -1.58 3.08
C VAL A 503 -4.19 -2.20 1.98
N LEU A 504 -4.41 -1.46 0.90
CA LEU A 504 -5.30 -1.83 -0.20
C LEU A 504 -4.47 -2.18 -1.43
N GLY A 505 -4.33 -3.47 -1.75
CA GLY A 505 -3.76 -3.89 -3.04
C GLY A 505 -4.76 -3.59 -4.15
N ILE A 506 -4.27 -2.97 -5.23
CA ILE A 506 -5.11 -2.42 -6.30
C ILE A 506 -4.68 -2.98 -7.66
N GLY A 507 -3.40 -2.92 -7.99
CA GLY A 507 -2.89 -3.26 -9.32
C GLY A 507 -1.67 -4.17 -9.27
N CYS A 508 -1.42 -4.88 -10.37
CA CYS A 508 -0.20 -5.66 -10.56
C CYS A 508 0.31 -5.56 -11.99
N ALA A 509 1.62 -5.67 -12.15
CA ALA A 509 2.28 -5.68 -13.46
C ALA A 509 3.51 -6.59 -13.44
N VAL A 510 3.68 -7.41 -14.48
CA VAL A 510 4.87 -8.24 -14.67
C VAL A 510 5.89 -7.47 -15.51
N THR A 511 7.17 -7.69 -15.27
CA THR A 511 8.27 -7.13 -16.08
C THR A 511 8.33 -7.78 -17.48
N PRO A 512 8.83 -7.09 -18.52
CA PRO A 512 8.87 -7.64 -19.88
C PRO A 512 9.70 -8.91 -20.06
N ASP A 513 10.64 -9.20 -19.15
CA ASP A 513 11.43 -10.44 -19.13
C ASP A 513 10.90 -11.51 -18.17
N GLY A 514 9.74 -11.27 -17.54
CA GLY A 514 9.00 -12.24 -16.74
C GLY A 514 9.60 -12.59 -15.39
N LYS A 515 10.60 -11.85 -14.88
CA LYS A 515 11.33 -12.23 -13.65
C LYS A 515 10.81 -11.56 -12.37
N ASP A 516 10.39 -10.31 -12.48
CA ASP A 516 9.80 -9.56 -11.37
C ASP A 516 8.32 -9.29 -11.63
N VAL A 517 7.52 -9.35 -10.58
CA VAL A 517 6.12 -8.91 -10.56
C VAL A 517 5.93 -7.83 -9.48
N TYR A 518 5.17 -6.80 -9.81
CA TYR A 518 4.82 -5.71 -8.92
C TYR A 518 3.42 -5.86 -8.35
N LEU A 519 3.27 -5.48 -7.09
CA LEU A 519 1.99 -5.16 -6.46
C LEU A 519 2.00 -3.67 -6.12
N ALA A 520 0.96 -2.94 -6.49
CA ALA A 520 0.79 -1.54 -6.12
C ALA A 520 -0.59 -1.28 -5.50
N GLY A 521 -0.69 -0.21 -4.71
CA GLY A 521 -1.90 0.12 -4.01
C GLY A 521 -1.82 1.36 -3.13
N THR A 522 -2.74 1.46 -2.16
CA THR A 522 -2.88 2.60 -1.26
C THR A 522 -2.83 2.16 0.20
N VAL A 523 -2.07 2.89 1.02
CA VAL A 523 -1.93 2.76 2.47
C VAL A 523 -2.77 3.87 3.11
N LYS A 524 -3.73 3.53 3.96
CA LYS A 524 -4.71 4.49 4.49
C LYS A 524 -4.29 5.15 5.80
N ASN A 525 -4.81 6.36 6.06
CA ASN A 525 -4.84 6.98 7.39
C ASN A 525 -3.47 7.08 8.11
N ASN A 526 -2.39 7.48 7.43
CA ASN A 526 -1.03 7.51 8.00
C ASN A 526 -0.45 6.14 8.42
N ALA A 527 -0.94 5.01 7.90
CA ALA A 527 -0.29 3.72 8.16
C ALA A 527 1.14 3.67 7.61
N VAL A 528 1.89 2.72 8.12
CA VAL A 528 3.17 2.30 7.53
C VAL A 528 3.10 0.80 7.31
N ILE A 529 3.46 0.33 6.12
CA ILE A 529 3.47 -1.10 5.79
C ILE A 529 4.42 -1.84 6.72
N ASP A 530 3.95 -2.96 7.28
CA ASP A 530 4.78 -3.85 8.09
C ASP A 530 5.63 -4.74 7.19
N LEU A 531 6.95 -4.65 7.39
CA LEU A 531 7.98 -5.43 6.71
C LEU A 531 8.90 -6.13 7.73
N SER A 532 8.47 -6.27 9.00
CA SER A 532 9.30 -6.78 10.09
C SER A 532 9.69 -8.25 9.95
N ASP A 533 8.85 -9.06 9.27
CA ASP A 533 9.14 -10.45 8.90
C ASP A 533 9.94 -10.61 7.59
N GLU A 534 10.14 -9.51 6.85
CA GLU A 534 10.77 -9.53 5.52
C GLU A 534 12.24 -9.10 5.55
N LYS A 535 13.05 -9.61 4.61
CA LYS A 535 14.50 -9.34 4.55
C LYS A 535 14.86 -8.08 3.75
N VAL A 536 14.04 -7.05 3.87
CA VAL A 536 14.16 -5.77 3.13
C VAL A 536 14.32 -4.60 4.08
N GLU A 537 14.63 -3.41 3.56
CA GLU A 537 14.65 -2.20 4.40
C GLU A 537 13.21 -1.84 4.85
N PRO A 538 12.98 -1.62 6.16
CA PRO A 538 11.66 -1.25 6.65
C PRO A 538 11.30 0.18 6.23
N ILE A 539 10.04 0.38 5.87
CA ILE A 539 9.47 1.71 5.66
C ILE A 539 9.34 2.37 7.04
N LYS A 540 9.77 3.64 7.16
CA LYS A 540 9.95 4.32 8.46
C LYS A 540 8.90 5.37 8.78
N TRP A 541 8.19 5.89 7.78
CA TRP A 541 7.22 6.98 7.93
C TRP A 541 6.16 6.95 6.82
N SER A 542 5.02 7.56 7.11
CA SER A 542 3.99 7.98 6.17
C SER A 542 4.17 9.47 5.84
N SER A 543 3.61 9.94 4.73
CA SER A 543 3.73 11.33 4.27
C SER A 543 2.73 12.31 4.92
N GLY A 544 1.59 11.81 5.46
CA GLY A 544 0.63 12.61 6.22
C GLY A 544 -0.86 12.31 5.99
N GLY A 545 -1.20 11.68 4.87
CA GLY A 545 -2.57 11.25 4.54
C GLY A 545 -2.64 9.78 4.14
N ASP A 546 -3.37 9.48 3.08
CA ASP A 546 -3.28 8.21 2.36
C ASP A 546 -2.06 8.19 1.43
N ASP A 547 -1.12 7.25 1.61
CA ASP A 547 0.05 7.09 0.73
C ASP A 547 -0.19 6.05 -0.38
N ILE A 548 0.56 6.13 -1.47
CA ILE A 548 0.72 5.04 -2.46
C ILE A 548 1.82 4.09 -2.00
N PHE A 549 1.72 2.82 -2.36
CA PHE A 549 2.84 1.88 -2.25
C PHE A 549 3.07 1.08 -3.53
N VAL A 550 4.30 0.59 -3.66
CA VAL A 550 4.68 -0.46 -4.61
C VAL A 550 5.63 -1.46 -3.94
N ALA A 551 5.40 -2.74 -4.19
CA ALA A 551 6.22 -3.85 -3.73
C ALA A 551 6.63 -4.69 -4.95
N LYS A 552 7.89 -5.12 -4.98
CA LYS A 552 8.44 -5.97 -6.06
C LYS A 552 8.75 -7.36 -5.53
N PHE A 553 8.20 -8.37 -6.18
CA PHE A 553 8.39 -9.78 -5.84
C PHE A 553 9.11 -10.51 -6.97
N ASP A 554 9.92 -11.49 -6.63
CA ASP A 554 10.43 -12.48 -7.57
C ASP A 554 9.27 -13.37 -8.06
N VAL A 555 9.21 -13.64 -9.37
CA VAL A 555 8.13 -14.42 -9.99
C VAL A 555 8.15 -15.89 -9.56
N ASP A 556 9.32 -16.49 -9.32
CA ASP A 556 9.43 -17.92 -9.05
C ASP A 556 8.93 -18.28 -7.64
N ASP A 557 9.39 -17.56 -6.62
CA ASP A 557 9.14 -17.89 -5.20
C ASP A 557 8.40 -16.81 -4.40
N GLY A 558 8.08 -15.67 -5.01
CA GLY A 558 7.38 -14.57 -4.37
C GLY A 558 8.21 -13.87 -3.28
N ASN A 559 9.54 -13.99 -3.26
CA ASN A 559 10.37 -13.26 -2.31
C ASN A 559 10.30 -11.75 -2.56
N LEU A 560 10.08 -10.97 -1.50
CA LEU A 560 10.04 -9.53 -1.58
C LEU A 560 11.45 -8.98 -1.82
N SER A 561 11.66 -8.29 -2.94
CA SER A 561 12.91 -7.59 -3.25
C SER A 561 12.98 -6.23 -2.55
N TYR A 562 11.88 -5.46 -2.60
CA TYR A 562 11.69 -4.23 -1.87
C TYR A 562 10.20 -3.88 -1.79
N ALA A 563 9.83 -3.05 -0.81
CA ALA A 563 8.61 -2.26 -0.85
C ALA A 563 8.92 -0.79 -0.57
N LYS A 564 8.13 0.11 -1.16
CA LYS A 564 8.26 1.56 -1.05
C LYS A 564 6.88 2.17 -0.86
N GLN A 565 6.81 3.18 0.00
CA GLN A 565 5.61 3.97 0.28
C GLN A 565 5.92 5.44 -0.01
N MET A 566 4.98 6.16 -0.61
CA MET A 566 5.19 7.48 -1.20
C MET A 566 3.88 8.25 -1.30
N GLY A 567 3.89 9.53 -0.93
CA GLY A 567 2.71 10.39 -0.97
C GLY A 567 3.03 11.84 -0.60
N SER A 568 2.00 12.53 -0.13
CA SER A 568 1.98 13.91 0.34
C SER A 568 1.31 13.99 1.71
N ARG A 569 1.00 15.20 2.18
CA ARG A 569 0.19 15.39 3.39
C ARG A 569 -1.30 15.17 3.20
N ALA A 570 -1.75 15.03 1.96
CA ALA A 570 -3.14 14.80 1.59
C ALA A 570 -3.34 13.33 1.18
N ASP A 571 -4.54 13.02 0.68
CA ASP A 571 -4.85 11.65 0.23
C ASP A 571 -4.39 11.41 -1.21
N GLU A 572 -3.62 10.35 -1.40
CA GLU A 572 -3.36 9.72 -2.68
C GLU A 572 -4.16 8.42 -2.87
N THR A 573 -4.64 8.17 -4.09
CA THR A 573 -5.27 6.91 -4.49
C THR A 573 -4.67 6.39 -5.79
N LEU A 574 -4.32 5.10 -5.85
CA LEU A 574 -3.92 4.50 -7.13
C LEU A 574 -5.15 4.38 -8.05
N ALA A 575 -4.95 4.58 -9.36
CA ALA A 575 -5.97 4.27 -10.36
C ALA A 575 -6.31 2.76 -10.30
N ARG A 576 -7.54 2.36 -10.63
CA ARG A 576 -7.98 0.95 -10.52
C ARG A 576 -8.71 0.38 -11.72
N GLY A 577 -8.89 1.15 -12.78
CA GLY A 577 -9.55 0.69 -13.99
C GLY A 577 -8.58 0.02 -14.98
N GLY A 578 -9.11 -0.86 -15.83
CA GLY A 578 -8.30 -1.67 -16.74
C GLY A 578 -7.54 -2.80 -16.03
N ASN A 579 -6.93 -3.68 -16.82
CA ASN A 579 -6.59 -5.03 -16.36
C ASN A 579 -5.52 -5.07 -15.25
N GLY A 580 -4.49 -4.21 -15.35
CA GLY A 580 -3.43 -4.09 -14.34
C GLY A 580 -3.72 -3.05 -13.24
N GLY A 581 -4.84 -2.33 -13.31
CA GLY A 581 -5.07 -1.12 -12.52
C GLY A 581 -4.07 0.00 -12.85
N GLY A 582 -3.76 0.86 -11.87
CA GLY A 582 -2.86 2.02 -12.01
C GLY A 582 -1.37 1.71 -12.06
N ILE A 583 -0.95 0.55 -12.57
CA ILE A 583 0.46 0.17 -12.72
C ILE A 583 0.73 -0.53 -14.06
N VAL A 584 1.82 -0.14 -14.70
CA VAL A 584 2.44 -0.84 -15.83
C VAL A 584 3.96 -0.93 -15.62
N THR A 585 4.68 -1.65 -16.49
CA THR A 585 6.15 -1.64 -16.52
C THR A 585 6.65 -0.97 -17.81
N ASP A 586 7.83 -0.34 -17.77
CA ASP A 586 8.50 0.13 -18.99
C ASP A 586 9.34 -0.99 -19.66
N SER A 587 9.98 -0.70 -20.79
CA SER A 587 10.83 -1.66 -21.51
C SER A 587 12.11 -2.08 -20.74
N GLY A 588 12.52 -1.32 -19.72
CA GLY A 588 13.56 -1.73 -18.75
C GLY A 588 13.01 -2.57 -17.58
N GLY A 589 11.69 -2.65 -17.45
CA GLY A 589 10.98 -3.28 -16.34
C GLY A 589 10.88 -2.40 -15.08
N ASN A 590 11.09 -1.08 -15.18
CA ASN A 590 10.76 -0.17 -14.08
C ASN A 590 9.23 -0.05 -13.97
N ALA A 591 8.70 0.08 -12.77
CA ALA A 591 7.26 0.29 -12.60
C ALA A 591 6.88 1.74 -12.90
N ILE A 592 5.77 1.95 -13.60
CA ILE A 592 5.13 3.27 -13.77
C ILE A 592 3.79 3.20 -13.06
N LEU A 593 3.57 4.10 -12.11
CA LEU A 593 2.35 4.21 -11.33
C LEU A 593 1.54 5.44 -11.78
N MET A 594 0.22 5.29 -11.84
CA MET A 594 -0.74 6.38 -12.07
C MET A 594 -1.78 6.39 -10.96
N GLY A 595 -2.15 7.59 -10.50
CA GLY A 595 -3.20 7.75 -9.51
C GLY A 595 -3.65 9.19 -9.38
N THR A 596 -4.46 9.45 -8.35
CA THR A 596 -5.01 10.75 -7.99
C THR A 596 -4.33 11.26 -6.71
N THR A 597 -3.99 12.55 -6.63
CA THR A 597 -3.41 13.21 -5.44
C THR A 597 -4.17 14.49 -5.09
N ARG A 598 -4.46 14.65 -3.80
CA ARG A 598 -5.00 15.89 -3.21
C ARG A 598 -3.93 16.80 -2.61
N GLY A 599 -2.65 16.61 -2.94
CA GLY A 599 -1.55 17.37 -2.34
C GLY A 599 -0.40 17.73 -3.28
N ASP A 600 0.68 18.21 -2.68
CA ASP A 600 1.86 18.78 -3.33
C ASP A 600 2.87 17.69 -3.77
N PHE A 601 2.39 16.68 -4.49
CA PHE A 601 3.13 15.46 -4.75
C PHE A 601 4.28 15.66 -5.77
N MET A 602 3.99 15.85 -7.06
CA MET A 602 5.01 16.14 -8.10
C MET A 602 5.09 17.62 -8.47
N ARG A 603 4.12 18.45 -8.07
CA ARG A 603 4.13 19.92 -8.16
C ARG A 603 3.61 20.53 -6.87
N SER A 604 4.02 21.75 -6.55
CA SER A 604 3.39 22.50 -5.45
C SER A 604 2.11 23.19 -5.91
N LYS A 605 1.01 23.00 -5.17
CA LYS A 605 -0.26 23.73 -5.27
C LYS A 605 -0.24 24.95 -4.36
N ALA A 606 0.82 25.76 -4.46
CA ALA A 606 0.90 27.03 -3.73
C ALA A 606 -0.36 27.87 -4.00
N GLY A 607 -0.96 28.51 -2.99
CA GLY A 607 -2.08 29.43 -3.23
C GLY A 607 -2.98 29.62 -2.02
N ASN A 608 -3.58 28.53 -1.53
CA ASN A 608 -4.62 28.56 -0.51
C ASN A 608 -4.17 27.94 0.82
N ASN A 609 -5.03 27.99 1.83
CA ASN A 609 -4.66 27.59 3.18
C ASN A 609 -4.37 26.08 3.21
N ALA A 610 -3.47 25.63 4.08
CA ALA A 610 -3.17 24.20 4.26
C ALA A 610 -4.35 23.35 4.79
N ASN A 611 -5.54 23.94 4.89
CA ASN A 611 -6.81 23.33 5.31
C ASN A 611 -7.84 23.30 4.17
N ASP A 612 -7.60 23.99 3.05
CA ASP A 612 -8.46 23.90 1.88
C ASP A 612 -8.13 22.57 1.19
N GLU A 613 -9.02 21.57 1.28
CA GLU A 613 -8.86 20.28 0.61
C GLU A 613 -8.66 20.53 -0.89
N SER A 614 -7.42 20.36 -1.37
CA SER A 614 -7.10 20.78 -2.73
C SER A 614 -7.75 19.87 -3.76
N PHE A 615 -8.06 20.45 -4.91
CA PHE A 615 -8.57 19.74 -6.09
C PHE A 615 -7.71 18.50 -6.40
N ALA A 616 -8.37 17.43 -6.83
CA ALA A 616 -7.73 16.21 -7.28
C ALA A 616 -6.87 16.47 -8.54
N ASP A 617 -5.59 16.14 -8.50
CA ASP A 617 -4.77 16.03 -9.72
C ASP A 617 -4.49 14.56 -10.02
N ILE A 618 -4.27 14.23 -11.28
CA ILE A 618 -3.64 12.98 -11.68
C ILE A 618 -2.13 13.11 -11.53
N PHE A 619 -1.49 12.16 -10.85
CA PHE A 619 -0.05 12.01 -10.84
C PHE A 619 0.41 10.80 -11.67
N LEU A 620 1.67 10.84 -12.07
CA LEU A 620 2.43 9.71 -12.57
C LEU A 620 3.84 9.72 -12.01
N ILE A 621 4.37 8.54 -11.69
CA ILE A 621 5.74 8.35 -11.20
C ILE A 621 6.37 7.06 -11.73
N SER A 622 7.68 7.10 -11.98
CA SER A 622 8.49 5.91 -12.27
C SER A 622 9.23 5.42 -11.03
N VAL A 623 9.34 4.10 -10.86
CA VAL A 623 10.04 3.46 -9.73
C VAL A 623 11.05 2.44 -10.25
N SER A 624 12.33 2.62 -9.88
CA SER A 624 13.46 1.82 -10.38
C SER A 624 13.31 0.33 -10.10
N ARG A 625 13.52 -0.49 -11.13
CA ARG A 625 13.46 -1.96 -11.03
C ARG A 625 14.42 -2.56 -10.00
N GLU A 626 15.61 -1.99 -9.84
CA GLU A 626 16.65 -2.57 -8.98
C GLU A 626 16.60 -2.06 -7.53
N THR A 627 16.34 -0.77 -7.32
CA THR A 627 16.46 -0.11 -5.99
C THR A 627 15.13 0.30 -5.38
N GLY A 628 14.06 0.35 -6.18
CA GLY A 628 12.83 1.02 -5.81
C GLY A 628 12.98 2.54 -5.63
N GLU A 629 14.04 3.16 -6.14
CA GLU A 629 14.17 4.62 -6.12
C GLU A 629 13.14 5.26 -7.05
N PHE A 630 12.52 6.33 -6.57
CA PHE A 630 11.51 7.12 -7.26
C PHE A 630 11.82 8.61 -7.07
N ARG A 631 11.12 9.49 -7.81
CA ARG A 631 11.29 10.94 -7.65
C ARG A 631 10.56 11.38 -6.38
N GLU A 632 11.30 11.86 -5.37
CA GLU A 632 10.72 12.32 -4.11
C GLU A 632 9.73 13.49 -4.31
N SER A 633 8.73 13.52 -3.43
CA SER A 633 7.65 14.52 -3.41
C SER A 633 8.17 15.94 -3.14
N MET A 634 7.56 16.96 -3.75
CA MET A 634 7.96 18.36 -3.54
C MET A 634 7.76 18.81 -2.09
N ASP A 635 6.74 18.28 -1.39
CA ASP A 635 6.50 18.53 0.05
C ASP A 635 7.71 18.16 0.94
N GLY A 636 8.45 17.12 0.56
CA GLY A 636 9.61 16.61 1.30
C GLY A 636 10.81 17.55 1.25
N ALA A 637 10.99 18.29 0.16
CA ALA A 637 12.15 19.16 -0.03
C ALA A 637 12.14 20.40 0.90
N GLY A 638 10.95 20.91 1.24
CA GLY A 638 10.79 22.02 2.19
C GLY A 638 10.78 21.57 3.65
N ASN A 639 10.40 20.31 3.91
CA ASN A 639 10.34 19.72 5.24
C ASN A 639 11.27 18.51 5.34
N THR A 640 12.58 18.74 5.28
CA THR A 640 13.50 17.88 6.05
C THR A 640 12.90 17.72 7.46
N PRO A 641 12.73 16.50 8.00
CA PRO A 641 11.93 16.25 9.20
C PRO A 641 12.53 16.94 10.43
N HIS A 642 12.13 18.20 10.62
CA HIS A 642 12.64 19.09 11.65
C HIS A 642 12.13 18.72 13.06
N GLY A 643 11.22 17.74 13.15
CA GLY A 643 10.99 16.91 14.32
C GLY A 643 11.45 15.47 14.08
N ALA A 644 12.34 14.98 14.94
CA ALA A 644 12.69 13.57 15.12
C ALA A 644 13.68 12.87 14.15
N VAL A 645 14.30 13.55 13.17
CA VAL A 645 15.68 13.16 12.77
C VAL A 645 16.69 13.91 13.63
N TRP A 646 16.65 13.62 14.94
CA TRP A 646 17.82 13.81 15.79
C TRP A 646 18.84 12.74 15.41
N ASN A 647 19.62 13.03 14.38
CA ASN A 647 21.06 12.85 14.44
C ASN A 647 21.54 11.46 14.95
N GLU A 648 21.04 10.31 14.50
CA GLU A 648 21.51 9.00 15.04
C GLU A 648 23.04 8.81 15.03
N SER A 649 23.75 9.48 14.10
CA SER A 649 25.21 9.54 14.08
C SER A 649 25.81 10.46 15.17
N ILE A 650 25.33 11.70 15.31
CA ILE A 650 25.87 12.67 16.28
C ILE A 650 25.35 12.38 17.69
N ASP A 651 24.11 11.95 17.84
CA ASP A 651 23.47 11.67 19.12
C ASP A 651 23.95 10.34 19.72
N ARG A 652 24.29 9.30 18.94
CA ARG A 652 25.05 8.16 19.52
C ARG A 652 26.41 8.62 20.07
N GLY A 653 27.09 9.55 19.39
CA GLY A 653 28.33 10.16 19.88
C GLY A 653 28.13 11.01 21.15
N VAL A 654 27.13 11.89 21.17
CA VAL A 654 26.81 12.79 22.29
C VAL A 654 26.21 12.03 23.47
N PHE A 655 25.32 11.07 23.25
CA PHE A 655 24.74 10.19 24.26
C PHE A 655 25.80 9.29 24.91
N LEU A 656 26.72 8.70 24.15
CA LEU A 656 27.88 8.00 24.72
C LEU A 656 28.81 8.95 25.50
N LEU A 657 28.99 10.19 25.03
CA LEU A 657 29.77 11.22 25.73
C LEU A 657 29.07 11.67 27.03
N VAL A 658 27.74 11.79 27.04
CA VAL A 658 26.92 12.12 28.23
C VAL A 658 26.91 10.96 29.21
N ILE A 659 26.72 9.71 28.77
CA ILE A 659 26.80 8.52 29.63
C ILE A 659 28.19 8.39 30.24
N THR A 660 29.26 8.61 29.48
CA THR A 660 30.62 8.57 30.03
C THR A 660 30.89 9.73 31.00
N LEU A 661 30.37 10.94 30.76
CA LEU A 661 30.43 12.06 31.70
C LEU A 661 29.63 11.79 32.99
N LEU A 662 28.42 11.22 32.88
CA LEU A 662 27.58 10.86 34.03
C LEU A 662 28.19 9.71 34.83
N SER A 663 28.77 8.71 34.17
CA SER A 663 29.52 7.62 34.81
C SER A 663 30.78 8.13 35.53
N PHE A 664 31.50 9.07 34.91
CA PHE A 664 32.66 9.73 35.52
C PHE A 664 32.27 10.61 36.73
N MET A 665 31.21 11.40 36.61
CA MET A 665 30.62 12.19 37.70
C MET A 665 30.13 11.28 38.84
N GLY A 666 29.41 10.20 38.52
CA GLY A 666 28.96 9.20 39.49
C GLY A 666 30.13 8.52 40.20
N SER A 667 31.19 8.20 39.47
CA SER A 667 32.44 7.67 40.04
C SER A 667 33.11 8.66 40.99
N ILE A 668 33.17 9.95 40.65
CA ILE A 668 33.71 11.01 41.52
C ILE A 668 32.83 11.18 42.78
N ILE A 669 31.50 11.20 42.63
CA ILE A 669 30.55 11.31 43.75
C ILE A 669 30.66 10.09 44.68
N TYR A 670 30.80 8.89 44.12
CA TYR A 670 31.02 7.66 44.90
C TYR A 670 32.37 7.71 45.64
N PHE A 671 33.46 8.07 44.96
CA PHE A 671 34.79 8.15 45.57
C PHE A 671 34.87 9.24 46.65
N THR A 672 34.24 10.39 46.43
CA THR A 672 34.17 11.45 47.45
C THR A 672 33.29 11.05 48.63
N LYS A 673 32.16 10.36 48.40
CA LYS A 673 31.35 9.76 49.48
C LYS A 673 32.09 8.66 50.25
N ASP A 674 32.86 7.80 49.60
CA ASP A 674 33.69 6.79 50.28
C ASP A 674 34.79 7.45 51.13
N GLN A 675 35.51 8.42 50.58
CA GLN A 675 36.61 9.07 51.29
C GLN A 675 36.11 9.96 52.45
N PHE A 676 35.05 10.75 52.26
CA PHE A 676 34.42 11.48 53.36
C PHE A 676 33.72 10.53 54.34
N GLY A 677 33.11 9.46 53.84
CA GLY A 677 32.51 8.40 54.63
C GLY A 677 33.52 7.80 55.60
N ARG A 678 34.69 7.35 55.12
CA ARG A 678 35.77 6.83 55.98
C ARG A 678 36.23 7.84 57.03
N ILE A 679 36.37 9.12 56.68
CA ILE A 679 36.82 10.19 57.60
C ILE A 679 35.77 10.52 58.67
N ILE A 680 34.48 10.54 58.30
CA ILE A 680 33.38 10.82 59.22
C ILE A 680 33.09 9.59 60.09
N HIS A 681 33.09 8.40 59.51
CA HIS A 681 32.83 7.15 60.22
C HIS A 681 33.95 6.83 61.22
N SER A 682 35.22 7.11 60.91
CA SER A 682 36.33 6.92 61.86
C SER A 682 36.31 7.91 63.04
N LYS A 683 35.63 9.06 62.90
CA LYS A 683 35.34 9.93 64.04
C LYS A 683 34.11 9.46 64.81
N TYR A 684 33.01 9.22 64.09
CA TYR A 684 31.73 8.85 64.67
C TYR A 684 31.81 7.56 65.50
N TRP A 685 32.50 6.52 65.02
CA TRP A 685 32.71 5.31 65.83
C TRP A 685 33.57 5.57 67.07
N ARG A 686 34.65 6.35 66.95
CA ARG A 686 35.56 6.60 68.06
C ARG A 686 34.89 7.42 69.17
N ASP A 687 34.16 8.46 68.78
CA ASP A 687 33.42 9.33 69.70
C ASP A 687 32.19 8.58 70.31
N LYS A 688 31.64 7.57 69.61
CA LYS A 688 30.53 6.73 70.07
C LYS A 688 31.00 5.60 71.00
N GLU A 689 32.06 4.89 70.67
CA GLU A 689 32.65 3.84 71.53
C GLU A 689 33.14 4.44 72.86
N GLU A 690 33.78 5.62 72.83
CA GLU A 690 34.20 6.34 74.03
C GLU A 690 33.00 6.73 74.91
N ALA A 691 31.88 7.14 74.32
CA ALA A 691 30.65 7.44 75.05
C ALA A 691 29.94 6.19 75.61
N GLU A 692 29.84 5.10 74.84
CA GLU A 692 29.21 3.84 75.30
C GLU A 692 30.04 3.16 76.41
N VAL A 693 31.38 3.21 76.34
CA VAL A 693 32.26 2.73 77.41
C VAL A 693 32.19 3.63 78.65
N SER A 694 32.16 4.95 78.49
CA SER A 694 32.01 5.86 79.65
C SER A 694 30.66 5.69 80.35
N GLN A 695 29.58 5.51 79.59
CA GLN A 695 28.25 5.25 80.16
C GLN A 695 28.17 3.88 80.85
N TYR A 696 28.81 2.85 80.31
CA TYR A 696 28.91 1.54 80.95
C TYR A 696 29.65 1.62 82.30
N LEU A 697 30.65 2.49 82.43
CA LEU A 697 31.42 2.65 83.67
C LEU A 697 30.69 3.49 84.72
N ASP A 698 29.90 4.50 84.33
CA ASP A 698 29.06 5.29 85.25
C ASP A 698 28.02 4.42 86.01
N ASP A 699 27.58 3.30 85.43
CA ASP A 699 26.69 2.33 86.09
C ASP A 699 27.40 1.54 87.23
N PHE A 700 28.74 1.53 87.29
CA PHE A 700 29.54 0.93 88.38
C PHE A 700 30.13 2.03 89.29
N GLY A 701 29.26 2.64 90.10
CA GLY A 701 29.60 3.81 90.93
C GLY A 701 30.85 3.70 91.82
N ASP A 702 31.51 4.84 92.02
CA ASP A 702 32.72 5.06 92.84
C ASP A 702 33.94 4.16 92.52
N ILE A 703 34.22 3.95 91.23
CA ILE A 703 35.49 3.36 90.76
C ILE A 703 36.18 4.33 89.78
N GLU A 704 37.37 4.82 90.14
CA GLU A 704 38.17 5.70 89.27
C GLU A 704 39.03 4.83 88.32
N VAL A 705 38.71 4.84 87.02
CA VAL A 705 39.35 3.99 86.00
C VAL A 705 40.01 4.85 84.93
N GLU A 706 41.33 4.80 84.80
CA GLU A 706 42.02 5.46 83.69
C GLU A 706 41.94 4.57 82.43
N ILE A 707 41.19 5.02 81.42
CA ILE A 707 41.05 4.30 80.14
C ILE A 707 42.12 4.79 79.16
N ARG A 708 42.86 3.87 78.55
CA ARG A 708 43.79 4.17 77.46
C ARG A 708 43.59 3.26 76.25
N HIS A 709 43.79 3.82 75.05
CA HIS A 709 43.80 3.05 73.81
C HIS A 709 45.08 2.20 73.69
N SER A 710 44.92 0.91 73.38
CA SER A 710 46.03 0.02 73.05
C SER A 710 46.53 0.23 71.62
N ALA A 711 47.84 0.04 71.42
CA ALA A 711 48.48 0.03 70.11
C ALA A 711 48.00 -1.11 69.18
N THR A 712 47.29 -2.12 69.70
CA THR A 712 46.71 -3.22 68.91
C THR A 712 45.26 -2.98 68.48
N GLY A 713 44.64 -1.87 68.89
CA GLY A 713 43.20 -1.63 68.73
C GLY A 713 42.41 -2.23 69.89
N GLY A 714 41.68 -1.38 70.61
CA GLY A 714 40.96 -1.71 71.85
C GLY A 714 41.21 -0.68 72.95
N PHE A 715 40.36 -0.71 73.97
CA PHE A 715 40.49 0.10 75.20
C PHE A 715 40.91 -0.80 76.36
N HIS A 716 41.80 -0.30 77.22
CA HIS A 716 42.15 -0.94 78.48
C HIS A 716 41.91 0.06 79.61
N GLY A 717 41.06 -0.32 80.58
CA GLY A 717 40.93 0.38 81.84
C GLY A 717 42.02 -0.08 82.81
N MET A 718 42.67 0.87 83.47
CA MET A 718 43.58 0.61 84.58
C MET A 718 42.92 1.13 85.85
N TYR A 719 42.59 0.21 86.76
CA TYR A 719 41.96 0.52 88.04
C TYR A 719 43.01 1.08 89.00
N ASP A 720 42.80 2.29 89.52
CA ASP A 720 43.64 2.84 90.58
C ASP A 720 42.94 2.61 91.93
N PHE A 721 43.52 1.75 92.78
CA PHE A 721 42.96 1.42 94.08
C PHE A 721 43.72 2.20 95.16
N PRO A 722 43.12 3.21 95.82
CA PRO A 722 43.79 3.95 96.88
C PRO A 722 44.02 3.04 98.11
N ASP A 723 45.30 2.82 98.43
CA ASP A 723 45.84 2.16 99.63
C ASP A 723 45.16 0.85 100.07
N TYR A 724 45.57 -0.29 99.48
CA TYR A 724 45.23 -1.63 99.96
C TYR A 724 46.48 -2.50 100.19
N ASP A 725 46.94 -2.58 101.45
CA ASP A 725 48.13 -3.35 101.90
C ASP A 725 47.90 -4.89 101.95
N GLY A 726 47.08 -5.43 101.04
CA GLY A 726 46.69 -6.84 100.99
C GLY A 726 46.80 -7.43 99.59
N ALA A 727 47.33 -8.66 99.48
CA ALA A 727 47.49 -9.34 98.19
C ALA A 727 46.13 -9.51 97.46
N PRO A 728 46.07 -9.27 96.13
CA PRO A 728 44.82 -9.27 95.38
C PRO A 728 44.23 -10.69 95.28
N PRO A 729 42.88 -10.83 95.30
CA PRO A 729 42.23 -12.11 95.05
C PRO A 729 42.23 -12.46 93.55
N ASP A 730 42.41 -13.74 93.24
CA ASP A 730 42.28 -14.26 91.88
C ASP A 730 40.80 -14.30 91.44
N GLU A 731 40.55 -13.77 90.24
CA GLU A 731 39.42 -14.03 89.33
C GLU A 731 37.97 -13.72 89.83
N VAL A 732 37.36 -12.68 89.25
CA VAL A 732 35.95 -12.30 89.47
C VAL A 732 35.08 -12.80 88.30
N THR A 733 34.43 -13.96 88.45
CA THR A 733 33.39 -14.42 87.51
C THR A 733 32.01 -13.82 87.84
N VAL A 734 31.43 -13.10 86.89
CA VAL A 734 30.05 -12.57 86.96
C VAL A 734 29.12 -13.43 86.09
N SER A 735 28.01 -13.91 86.65
CA SER A 735 27.01 -14.74 85.95
C SER A 735 25.66 -14.01 85.92
N PHE A 736 25.08 -13.87 84.72
CA PHE A 736 23.81 -13.18 84.51
C PHE A 736 22.69 -14.16 84.15
N CYS A 737 21.61 -14.16 84.94
CA CYS A 737 20.33 -14.80 84.61
C CYS A 737 19.36 -13.76 84.01
N PRO A 738 18.78 -13.97 82.81
CA PRO A 738 17.82 -13.05 82.23
C PRO A 738 16.36 -13.42 82.53
N THR A 739 15.60 -12.51 83.15
CA THR A 739 14.14 -12.59 83.26
C THR A 739 13.45 -11.23 83.07
N ASP A 740 13.42 -10.70 81.84
CA ASP A 740 12.34 -9.80 81.37
C ASP A 740 12.29 -9.75 79.82
N PRO A 741 11.17 -10.11 79.15
CA PRO A 741 11.08 -10.18 77.70
C PRO A 741 10.64 -8.85 77.05
N ARG A 742 11.47 -7.81 77.08
CA ARG A 742 11.19 -6.51 76.39
C ARG A 742 12.37 -5.83 75.68
N PHE A 743 13.22 -6.59 75.00
CA PHE A 743 14.14 -6.03 74.00
C PHE A 743 14.21 -6.87 72.74
N ASN A 744 13.56 -6.40 71.66
CA ASN A 744 13.79 -6.89 70.31
C ASN A 744 15.03 -6.18 69.72
N ALA A 745 16.22 -6.67 70.07
CA ALA A 745 17.44 -6.33 69.37
C ALA A 745 17.66 -7.33 68.23
N SER A 746 17.71 -6.87 66.97
CA SER A 746 18.09 -7.72 65.84
C SER A 746 19.58 -8.04 65.92
N ILE A 747 19.91 -9.19 66.52
CA ILE A 747 21.27 -9.73 66.52
C ILE A 747 21.67 -10.03 65.07
N VAL A 748 22.60 -9.22 64.56
CA VAL A 748 23.36 -9.52 63.36
C VAL A 748 24.15 -10.80 63.64
N ARG A 749 23.79 -11.89 62.98
CA ARG A 749 24.59 -13.12 63.00
C ARG A 749 25.65 -13.03 61.91
N ASP A 750 26.91 -13.03 62.33
CA ASP A 750 28.04 -13.17 61.43
C ASP A 750 27.97 -14.47 60.62
N SER A 751 28.23 -14.35 59.33
CA SER A 751 28.17 -15.45 58.37
C SER A 751 29.49 -16.22 58.36
N LEU A 752 29.74 -17.05 59.40
CA LEU A 752 30.99 -17.80 59.48
C LEU A 752 30.89 -19.19 60.14
N PHE A 753 29.86 -19.98 59.80
CA PHE A 753 29.95 -21.44 59.83
C PHE A 753 29.15 -22.04 58.67
N LEU A 754 29.82 -22.91 57.90
CA LEU A 754 29.20 -23.85 56.97
C LEU A 754 28.64 -25.02 57.77
N GLU A 755 27.45 -25.49 57.42
CA GLU A 755 27.09 -26.89 57.64
C GLU A 755 26.21 -27.37 56.48
N ASP A 756 26.43 -28.63 56.11
CA ASP A 756 25.94 -29.30 54.91
C ASP A 756 24.62 -30.06 55.19
N ASP A 757 24.11 -30.71 54.14
CA ASP A 757 23.25 -31.91 54.15
C ASP A 757 21.74 -31.80 53.82
N SER A 758 21.43 -32.51 52.71
CA SER A 758 20.34 -33.48 52.52
C SER A 758 18.92 -33.04 52.12
N ASP A 759 18.60 -33.37 50.87
CA ASP A 759 17.44 -34.15 50.40
C ASP A 759 16.14 -34.21 51.23
N ILE A 760 15.01 -33.96 50.56
CA ILE A 760 13.80 -34.81 50.62
C ILE A 760 12.97 -34.67 49.33
N VAL A 761 12.58 -35.82 48.78
CA VAL A 761 11.62 -35.99 47.67
C VAL A 761 10.28 -36.44 48.26
N TYR A 762 9.11 -35.96 47.77
CA TYR A 762 7.88 -36.81 47.67
C TYR A 762 6.69 -36.15 46.87
N THR A 763 6.39 -36.74 45.71
CA THR A 763 5.09 -37.03 45.03
C THR A 763 3.80 -36.17 45.10
N SER A 764 3.21 -35.96 43.92
CA SER A 764 1.79 -36.11 43.46
C SER A 764 0.55 -36.15 44.40
N ARG A 765 -0.52 -35.40 44.03
CA ARG A 765 -1.92 -35.84 43.68
C ARG A 765 -2.78 -34.57 43.38
N ASN A 766 -3.57 -34.41 42.30
CA ASN A 766 -4.77 -35.11 41.77
C ASN A 766 -6.07 -34.96 42.60
N ASN A 767 -7.08 -34.20 42.09
CA ASN A 767 -8.54 -34.50 41.98
C ASN A 767 -9.49 -33.25 42.03
N GLY A 768 -10.70 -33.40 41.46
CA GLY A 768 -11.84 -32.45 41.51
C GLY A 768 -12.22 -31.88 40.12
N GLU A 769 -12.97 -32.54 39.23
CA GLU A 769 -14.34 -33.12 39.29
C GLU A 769 -15.49 -32.09 39.41
N ASP A 770 -16.23 -32.01 38.30
CA ASP A 770 -17.70 -31.98 38.10
C ASP A 770 -18.59 -30.85 38.65
N ASN A 771 -19.45 -30.35 37.75
CA ASN A 771 -20.91 -30.29 37.96
C ASN A 771 -21.63 -30.03 36.62
N ASP A 772 -22.32 -31.05 36.11
CA ASP A 772 -23.38 -30.89 35.11
C ASP A 772 -24.66 -30.30 35.77
N ASN A 773 -25.52 -29.65 34.98
CA ASN A 773 -26.97 -29.71 35.20
C ASN A 773 -27.78 -29.32 33.96
N ASP A 774 -28.60 -30.27 33.55
CA ASP A 774 -29.48 -30.36 32.39
C ASP A 774 -30.59 -29.30 32.24
N SER A 775 -31.15 -29.33 31.01
CA SER A 775 -32.59 -29.34 30.68
C SER A 775 -33.34 -28.04 30.29
N ASP A 776 -33.76 -28.04 29.02
CA ASP A 776 -35.11 -27.86 28.49
C ASP A 776 -36.01 -26.69 28.93
N SER A 777 -36.38 -25.85 27.94
CA SER A 777 -37.80 -25.62 27.61
C SER A 777 -37.98 -24.99 26.23
N ALA A 778 -39.06 -25.35 25.55
CA ALA A 778 -39.48 -24.80 24.25
C ALA A 778 -40.63 -23.78 24.41
N ASP A 779 -41.03 -23.18 23.28
CA ASP A 779 -42.24 -22.39 23.03
C ASP A 779 -42.42 -21.03 23.76
N ALA A 780 -42.48 -19.94 22.97
CA ALA A 780 -43.69 -19.09 22.91
C ALA A 780 -43.62 -18.03 21.78
N ILE A 781 -44.77 -17.75 21.19
CA ILE A 781 -44.98 -16.77 20.10
C ILE A 781 -45.61 -15.47 20.66
N SER A 782 -45.22 -14.33 20.07
CA SER A 782 -45.92 -13.02 20.09
C SER A 782 -46.09 -12.26 21.41
N HIS A 783 -45.75 -10.97 21.39
CA HIS A 783 -46.71 -9.90 21.73
C HIS A 783 -46.32 -8.55 21.10
N LEU A 784 -47.32 -7.77 20.68
CA LEU A 784 -47.19 -6.49 19.96
C LEU A 784 -47.53 -5.28 20.85
N THR A 785 -46.89 -4.14 20.53
CA THR A 785 -47.41 -2.73 20.52
C THR A 785 -48.22 -2.13 21.67
N GLU A 786 -47.79 -0.93 22.11
CA GLU A 786 -48.56 0.35 22.27
C GLU A 786 -47.60 1.35 22.98
N ASN A 787 -47.23 2.54 22.49
CA ASN A 787 -47.96 3.78 22.15
C ASN A 787 -46.95 4.71 21.40
N ASP A 788 -47.26 5.86 20.78
CA ASP A 788 -48.47 6.70 20.75
C ASP A 788 -48.56 7.44 19.40
N ALA A 789 -49.74 7.93 19.02
CA ALA A 789 -49.97 8.53 17.70
C ALA A 789 -50.05 10.07 17.73
N HIS A 790 -49.57 10.75 16.69
CA HIS A 790 -50.07 12.09 16.36
C HIS A 790 -50.48 12.24 14.88
N VAL A 791 -51.81 12.36 14.75
CA VAL A 791 -52.65 12.56 13.57
C VAL A 791 -52.14 13.61 12.58
N ASN A 792 -52.13 13.25 11.28
CA ASN A 792 -52.78 14.08 10.26
C ASN A 792 -53.36 13.23 9.12
N LYS A 793 -54.64 13.46 8.80
CA LYS A 793 -55.37 12.79 7.70
C LYS A 793 -55.39 13.69 6.48
N HIS A 794 -55.29 13.13 5.27
CA HIS A 794 -56.20 13.54 4.19
C HIS A 794 -56.37 12.51 3.06
N SER A 795 -57.64 12.29 2.68
CA SER A 795 -58.19 11.71 1.44
C SER A 795 -57.76 10.31 0.96
N ASP A 796 -58.73 9.39 1.03
CA ASP A 796 -58.76 8.11 0.32
C ASP A 796 -58.80 8.24 -1.21
N GLY A 797 -58.20 7.25 -1.90
CA GLY A 797 -58.39 6.98 -3.32
C GLY A 797 -58.36 5.47 -3.58
N GLN A 798 -59.52 4.88 -3.85
CA GLN A 798 -59.70 3.42 -3.91
C GLN A 798 -58.82 2.72 -4.97
N LYS A 799 -58.11 1.65 -4.59
CA LYS A 799 -57.64 0.61 -5.52
C LYS A 799 -58.30 -0.73 -5.20
N GLN A 800 -58.93 -1.33 -6.21
CA GLN A 800 -59.59 -2.62 -6.12
C GLN A 800 -58.58 -3.77 -6.20
N LEU A 801 -58.82 -4.82 -5.41
CA LEU A 801 -58.21 -6.13 -5.60
C LEU A 801 -58.54 -6.70 -6.99
N ARG A 802 -57.54 -7.16 -7.74
CA ARG A 802 -57.72 -8.19 -8.77
C ARG A 802 -56.73 -9.33 -8.59
N ARG A 803 -57.28 -10.54 -8.64
CA ARG A 803 -56.56 -11.81 -8.59
C ARG A 803 -55.76 -12.02 -9.87
N MET A 804 -54.66 -12.74 -9.76
CA MET A 804 -54.01 -13.40 -10.90
C MET A 804 -55.00 -14.36 -11.57
N SER A 805 -54.95 -14.45 -12.90
CA SER A 805 -55.65 -15.46 -13.69
C SER A 805 -54.66 -16.08 -14.66
N THR A 806 -54.54 -17.40 -14.62
CA THR A 806 -53.94 -18.21 -15.67
C THR A 806 -54.89 -18.29 -16.88
N GLY A 807 -54.36 -18.61 -18.07
CA GLY A 807 -55.18 -19.17 -19.17
C GLY A 807 -55.00 -18.62 -20.60
N HIS A 808 -54.07 -19.22 -21.35
CA HIS A 808 -54.29 -19.91 -22.64
C HIS A 808 -54.73 -19.19 -23.96
N TYR A 809 -53.96 -19.56 -25.01
CA TYR A 809 -54.27 -19.69 -26.46
C TYR A 809 -54.55 -18.47 -27.36
N GLY A 810 -53.78 -18.41 -28.46
CA GLY A 810 -54.00 -17.57 -29.64
C GLY A 810 -53.18 -18.08 -30.83
N VAL A 811 -53.85 -18.70 -31.81
CA VAL A 811 -53.29 -19.42 -32.97
C VAL A 811 -54.03 -18.93 -34.23
N ALA A 812 -53.40 -18.62 -35.36
CA ALA A 812 -51.99 -18.37 -35.72
C ALA A 812 -52.00 -17.68 -37.11
N ASP A 813 -50.85 -17.45 -37.77
CA ASP A 813 -50.71 -17.77 -39.20
C ASP A 813 -49.26 -17.76 -39.72
N ASN A 814 -49.05 -18.56 -40.76
CA ASN A 814 -47.79 -19.04 -41.34
C ASN A 814 -46.92 -17.98 -42.02
N ASP A 815 -45.60 -18.23 -42.07
CA ASP A 815 -44.91 -18.38 -43.36
C ASP A 815 -43.72 -19.35 -43.22
N GLU A 816 -43.73 -20.44 -43.98
CA GLU A 816 -42.65 -21.43 -44.04
C GLU A 816 -41.64 -21.06 -45.14
N SER A 817 -40.34 -21.10 -44.82
CA SER A 817 -39.31 -21.34 -45.84
C SER A 817 -38.24 -22.28 -45.29
N SER A 818 -38.35 -23.55 -45.66
CA SER A 818 -37.41 -24.59 -45.29
C SER A 818 -36.29 -24.69 -46.33
N TRP A 819 -35.05 -24.56 -45.87
CA TRP A 819 -33.87 -25.00 -46.62
C TRP A 819 -33.50 -26.41 -46.16
N GLN A 820 -33.59 -27.38 -47.07
CA GLN A 820 -33.01 -28.71 -46.85
C GLN A 820 -31.54 -28.68 -47.26
N GLU A 821 -30.63 -28.88 -46.31
CA GLU A 821 -29.25 -29.27 -46.65
C GLU A 821 -29.23 -30.74 -47.08
N GLN A 822 -28.68 -30.97 -48.26
CA GLN A 822 -28.54 -32.29 -48.85
C GLN A 822 -27.05 -32.64 -48.89
N HIS A 823 -26.59 -33.47 -47.95
CA HIS A 823 -25.23 -34.00 -47.98
C HIS A 823 -24.97 -34.76 -49.29
N THR A 824 -23.96 -34.32 -50.05
CA THR A 824 -23.30 -35.10 -51.09
C THR A 824 -21.91 -35.49 -50.62
N LEU A 825 -21.69 -36.81 -50.53
CA LEU A 825 -20.37 -37.42 -50.52
C LEU A 825 -19.86 -37.44 -51.97
N ASP A 826 -18.61 -37.05 -52.19
CA ASP A 826 -17.84 -37.45 -53.37
C ASP A 826 -16.43 -37.85 -52.90
N ASP A 827 -16.01 -39.05 -53.31
CA ASP A 827 -14.63 -39.55 -53.21
C ASP A 827 -13.84 -39.14 -54.46
N GLU A 828 -12.67 -38.51 -54.31
CA GLU A 828 -11.44 -38.77 -55.10
C GLU A 828 -10.17 -38.23 -54.43
#